data_AF-A0A9W8BF90-F1
#
_entry.id   AF-A0A9W8BF90-F1
#
_cell.length_a   1.000
_cell.length_b   1.000
_cell.length_c   1.000
_cell.angle_alpha   90.00
_cell.angle_beta   90.00
_cell.angle_gamma   90.00
#
_symmetry.space_group_name_H-M   'P 1'
#
loop_
_entity.id
_entity.type
_entity.pdbx_description
1 polymer ?
#
loop_
_entity_poly.entity_id
_entity_poly.type
_entity_poly.pdbx_seq_one_letter_code
_entity_poly.pdbx_strand_id
1 'polypeptide(L)'
;MALFGGQRGTTSYMDEAAWMLDVYRPLLLDFVSHMSAFLHRESQDERVSYVYPKGLGILKWLTIDGTMPDEQYLLSIPVSMPLVGLAQLMHVMVLYKTLRVTPGELVKGFKVAVGHSQGVAIAAAFSAFTDEQSFFAVGEKALGIQLLAGAFPELRYPCYRLPSTPGSSSVMQSADGEPRPMVSVQGVTKPALEQYIASFNARQPTSGEHVYLAVINAADQFIVAGEIASAASFVEFLREESADPDKDQSRVPYSKRRSVIYTQYTTITAPYHCVLQEPAIEAMSTMAKDKQWTFQASDMQIAVRAGDDGHDIRVEPNLTQYLFMSICVLLVDWPLVSQCPGISHIVDFGPGGLSGFGLLACKNNEGLGVSVICAGALVSRSSKPYLGAKADLYKTDFADISVAPNWQTMFGPKLVRTAHDGMLHIDTPMHRVLGAPTVMVAGMTPTTVNERFVAAINNSGYHAELAGGGMHSEKAMERKINDLVKLVKPGQGITVNCIYVNQRQWSFQFPALLRLRAKGVPVVGLCIGGGVPSLDSAANIIDSLRAAGIRHVAFKPSTAEAIRHVVNIARAHADFPVVLQWTGGRAGGHHSFEDFHQPILETYATVRSCGNIVLVAGSGFGDAAGSLPYLTGDWSVDFGKAPMPFDGILLGSRVMVAKEAGTADAAKELIAAAPGLSDAEWHNTYDGPSGGMLTITSEYGELNHVLATRAARLCKYLGDTILSQPREKHALLLLARRDEIIARLNSDYMRPWFGRKADGRVVDLEDMTYAEVITRLVELMYVKHQQRWVDKSYHRLMVDFIGRAECRLGSDLPEMTIVPDIQDLPPTELALFISERYPAAESQQLHSEDIQFFISICKRRGQKPVPFIPVLDGDFGTLFQEDYSWQSDDLATVVDQDPQRVYIQQGPVAARFSTRVNEPVRDILDGVYQGHIAALLAREYQGDEANVPVVEYIGAQPGVAATLAHVTEQVTDTVRTYVLPNSQDQLPELSQWLDTIASPAKSWLRALLTAPAIVE
;
A
#
# COMPACT_ATOMS: atom_id res chain seq x y z
N MET A 1 -4.54 -7.09 -29.80
CA MET A 1 -4.19 -5.73 -30.24
C MET A 1 -2.80 -5.76 -30.83
N ALA A 2 -2.59 -5.11 -31.98
CA ALA A 2 -1.24 -4.94 -32.54
C ALA A 2 -0.65 -3.63 -32.01
N LEU A 3 0.59 -3.67 -31.53
CA LEU A 3 1.27 -2.52 -30.93
C LEU A 3 2.57 -2.27 -31.68
N PHE A 4 2.79 -1.00 -32.04
CA PHE A 4 4.01 -0.55 -32.72
C PHE A 4 4.71 0.51 -31.86
N GLY A 5 5.89 0.18 -31.33
CA GLY A 5 6.67 1.08 -30.48
C GLY A 5 7.33 2.25 -31.22
N GLY A 6 7.80 3.25 -30.48
CA GLY A 6 8.64 4.33 -30.99
C GLY A 6 10.14 4.08 -30.80
N GLN A 7 10.95 5.12 -30.95
CA GLN A 7 12.39 5.07 -30.68
C GLN A 7 12.69 5.20 -29.18
N ARG A 8 13.59 4.34 -28.66
CA ARG A 8 14.06 4.37 -27.25
C ARG A 8 15.48 4.90 -27.07
N GLY A 9 16.14 5.30 -28.16
CA GLY A 9 17.47 5.89 -28.11
C GLY A 9 18.62 4.90 -27.96
N THR A 10 18.47 3.72 -28.56
CA THR A 10 19.57 2.76 -28.72
C THR A 10 19.65 2.32 -30.17
N THR A 11 20.83 1.92 -30.63
CA THR A 11 21.04 1.36 -31.98
C THR A 11 20.63 -0.11 -32.10
N SER A 12 20.09 -0.69 -31.02
CA SER A 12 19.70 -2.11 -30.96
C SER A 12 18.69 -2.54 -32.03
N TYR A 13 17.93 -1.60 -32.62
CA TYR A 13 17.02 -1.89 -33.72
C TYR A 13 17.77 -2.34 -34.99
N MET A 14 19.01 -1.89 -35.21
CA MET A 14 19.85 -2.33 -36.34
C MET A 14 20.39 -3.73 -36.11
N ASP A 15 20.83 -4.03 -34.89
CA ASP A 15 21.29 -5.37 -34.53
C ASP A 15 20.14 -6.38 -34.66
N GLU A 16 18.94 -6.00 -34.23
CA GLU A 16 17.72 -6.80 -34.36
C GLU A 16 17.34 -7.02 -35.83
N ALA A 17 17.37 -5.98 -36.67
CA ALA A 17 17.13 -6.10 -38.10
C ALA A 17 18.19 -6.98 -38.80
N ALA A 18 19.47 -6.83 -38.44
CA ALA A 18 20.55 -7.64 -38.98
C ALA A 18 20.37 -9.12 -38.62
N TRP A 19 20.10 -9.39 -37.33
CA TRP A 19 19.80 -10.74 -36.86
C TRP A 19 18.58 -11.34 -37.55
N MET A 20 17.51 -10.57 -37.72
CA MET A 20 16.31 -11.01 -38.42
C MET A 20 16.59 -11.36 -39.87
N LEU A 21 17.34 -10.51 -40.58
CA LEU A 21 17.71 -10.74 -41.97
C LEU A 21 18.62 -11.96 -42.10
N ASP A 22 19.47 -12.23 -41.13
CA ASP A 22 20.32 -13.43 -41.13
C ASP A 22 19.49 -14.71 -40.91
N VAL A 23 18.64 -14.74 -39.88
CA VAL A 23 17.82 -15.90 -39.52
C VAL A 23 16.69 -16.17 -40.52
N TYR A 24 16.01 -15.13 -40.98
CA TYR A 24 14.83 -15.22 -41.85
C TYR A 24 15.13 -14.74 -43.27
N ARG A 25 16.40 -14.85 -43.72
CA ARG A 25 16.86 -14.38 -45.04
C ARG A 25 15.93 -14.74 -46.20
N PRO A 26 15.44 -15.99 -46.35
CA PRO A 26 14.57 -16.36 -47.46
C PRO A 26 13.21 -15.66 -47.44
N LEU A 27 12.78 -15.17 -46.27
CA LEU A 27 11.52 -14.47 -46.10
C LEU A 27 11.66 -12.95 -46.30
N LEU A 28 12.82 -12.40 -45.96
CA LEU A 28 13.01 -10.95 -45.81
C LEU A 28 13.87 -10.28 -46.89
N LEU A 29 14.75 -11.02 -47.57
CA LEU A 29 15.77 -10.40 -48.43
C LEU A 29 15.18 -9.52 -49.54
N ASP A 30 14.15 -10.00 -50.24
CA ASP A 30 13.52 -9.25 -51.33
C ASP A 30 12.86 -7.97 -50.82
N PHE A 31 12.15 -8.06 -49.69
CA PHE A 31 11.50 -6.93 -49.05
C PHE A 31 12.50 -5.89 -48.55
N VAL A 32 13.53 -6.31 -47.82
CA VAL A 32 14.56 -5.42 -47.29
C VAL A 32 15.34 -4.76 -48.43
N SER A 33 15.62 -5.50 -49.50
CA SER A 33 16.28 -4.94 -50.70
C SER A 33 15.42 -3.87 -51.37
N HIS A 34 14.13 -4.13 -51.53
CA HIS A 34 13.16 -3.18 -52.10
C HIS A 34 13.05 -1.92 -51.24
N MET A 35 12.82 -2.07 -49.94
CA MET A 35 12.67 -0.93 -49.01
C MET A 35 13.97 -0.15 -48.85
N SER A 36 15.12 -0.83 -48.86
CA SER A 36 16.43 -0.15 -48.86
C SER A 36 16.64 0.67 -50.13
N ALA A 37 16.25 0.16 -51.31
CA ALA A 37 16.38 0.90 -52.56
C ALA A 37 15.44 2.11 -52.61
N PHE A 38 14.21 1.94 -52.11
CA PHE A 38 13.26 3.03 -51.92
C PHE A 38 13.83 4.12 -51.01
N LEU A 39 14.20 3.80 -49.77
CA LEU A 39 14.71 4.78 -48.80
C LEU A 39 16.00 5.45 -49.29
N HIS A 40 16.90 4.71 -49.93
CA HIS A 40 18.12 5.27 -50.52
C HIS A 40 17.82 6.30 -51.60
N ARG A 41 16.87 6.02 -52.50
CA ARG A 41 16.48 6.94 -53.58
C ARG A 41 15.81 8.19 -53.01
N GLU A 42 14.86 8.02 -52.10
CA GLU A 42 14.09 9.13 -51.57
C GLU A 42 14.90 10.02 -50.60
N SER A 43 15.93 9.48 -49.94
CA SER A 43 16.86 10.28 -49.13
C SER A 43 17.75 11.23 -49.97
N GLN A 44 17.76 11.10 -51.30
CA GLN A 44 18.50 11.99 -52.20
C GLN A 44 17.64 13.14 -52.76
N ASP A 45 16.35 13.22 -52.41
CA ASP A 45 15.49 14.34 -52.82
C ASP A 45 16.04 15.65 -52.23
N GLU A 46 16.22 16.68 -53.07
CA GLU A 46 16.87 17.95 -52.71
C GLU A 46 16.24 18.64 -51.49
N ARG A 47 14.96 18.35 -51.21
CA ARG A 47 14.25 18.92 -50.06
C ARG A 47 14.69 18.34 -48.71
N VAL A 48 15.28 17.14 -48.70
CA VAL A 48 15.63 16.40 -47.46
C VAL A 48 17.07 15.87 -47.46
N SER A 49 17.78 15.86 -48.58
CA SER A 49 19.11 15.24 -48.72
C SER A 49 20.16 15.77 -47.75
N TYR A 50 20.01 17.02 -47.28
CA TYR A 50 20.93 17.66 -46.34
C TYR A 50 21.07 16.94 -45.00
N VAL A 51 20.02 16.25 -44.53
CA VAL A 51 20.07 15.49 -43.25
C VAL A 51 20.58 14.06 -43.44
N TYR A 52 20.96 13.67 -44.67
CA TYR A 52 21.47 12.34 -45.00
C TYR A 52 22.90 12.34 -45.57
N PRO A 53 23.91 12.95 -44.89
CA PRO A 53 25.28 13.07 -45.42
C PRO A 53 25.97 11.73 -45.69
N LYS A 54 25.52 10.62 -45.09
CA LYS A 54 26.05 9.27 -45.32
C LYS A 54 25.10 8.37 -46.14
N GLY A 55 23.97 8.92 -46.59
CA GLY A 55 22.90 8.22 -47.30
C GLY A 55 22.21 7.13 -46.47
N LEU A 56 21.20 6.48 -47.05
CA LEU A 56 20.49 5.34 -46.44
C LEU A 56 20.81 4.00 -47.16
N GLY A 57 22.04 3.51 -47.00
CA GLY A 57 22.54 2.28 -47.63
C GLY A 57 22.19 0.99 -46.86
N ILE A 58 20.92 0.83 -46.46
CA ILE A 58 20.49 -0.10 -45.40
C ILE A 58 20.86 -1.56 -45.67
N LEU A 59 20.56 -2.10 -46.86
CA LEU A 59 20.90 -3.49 -47.19
C LEU A 59 22.41 -3.73 -47.08
N LYS A 60 23.22 -2.77 -47.53
CA LYS A 60 24.69 -2.84 -47.41
C LYS A 60 25.10 -2.88 -45.95
N TRP A 61 24.52 -2.00 -45.11
CA TRP A 61 24.80 -1.95 -43.68
C TRP A 61 24.47 -3.25 -42.94
N LEU A 62 23.38 -3.94 -43.35
CA LEU A 62 22.93 -5.18 -42.72
C LEU A 62 23.65 -6.44 -43.22
N THR A 63 24.37 -6.37 -44.36
CA THR A 63 24.93 -7.56 -45.01
C THR A 63 26.45 -7.53 -45.18
N ILE A 64 27.09 -6.36 -45.04
CA ILE A 64 28.53 -6.19 -45.20
C ILE A 64 29.12 -5.58 -43.93
N ASP A 65 29.95 -6.37 -43.25
CA ASP A 65 30.67 -5.94 -42.05
C ASP A 65 31.51 -4.67 -42.30
N GLY A 66 31.52 -3.77 -41.31
CA GLY A 66 32.27 -2.52 -41.36
C GLY A 66 31.67 -1.42 -42.24
N THR A 67 30.50 -1.64 -42.87
CA THR A 67 29.81 -0.61 -43.66
C THR A 67 28.74 0.16 -42.89
N MET A 68 28.40 -0.30 -41.68
CA MET A 68 27.45 0.35 -40.80
C MET A 68 27.99 1.74 -40.36
N PRO A 69 27.19 2.81 -40.46
CA PRO A 69 27.59 4.13 -39.97
C PRO A 69 27.84 4.13 -38.46
N ASP A 70 28.46 5.19 -37.96
CA ASP A 70 28.62 5.38 -36.52
C ASP A 70 27.26 5.57 -35.81
N GLU A 71 27.29 5.31 -34.51
CA GLU A 71 26.14 5.38 -33.63
C GLU A 71 25.44 6.75 -33.65
N GLN A 72 26.18 7.85 -33.74
CA GLN A 72 25.56 9.18 -33.78
C GLN A 72 24.70 9.37 -35.03
N TYR A 73 25.16 8.88 -36.19
CA TYR A 73 24.35 8.90 -37.41
C TYR A 73 23.13 7.98 -37.31
N LEU A 74 23.30 6.78 -36.77
CA LEU A 74 22.19 5.83 -36.58
C LEU A 74 21.17 6.30 -35.54
N LEU A 75 21.56 7.09 -34.53
CA LEU A 75 20.64 7.64 -33.55
C LEU A 75 19.90 8.89 -34.06
N SER A 76 20.41 9.54 -35.11
CA SER A 76 19.75 10.71 -35.70
C SER A 76 18.37 10.35 -36.22
N ILE A 77 17.37 11.19 -35.87
CA ILE A 77 15.96 10.89 -36.11
C ILE A 77 15.60 10.69 -37.59
N PRO A 78 16.16 11.47 -38.55
CA PRO A 78 15.93 11.22 -39.97
C PRO A 78 16.30 9.80 -40.42
N VAL A 79 17.28 9.17 -39.75
CA VAL A 79 17.79 7.83 -40.06
C VAL A 79 17.06 6.76 -39.25
N SER A 80 16.97 6.93 -37.93
CA SER A 80 16.39 5.93 -37.03
C SER A 80 14.89 5.73 -37.21
N MET A 81 14.13 6.80 -37.46
CA MET A 81 12.66 6.73 -37.56
C MET A 81 12.20 5.75 -38.65
N PRO A 82 12.62 5.89 -39.93
CA PRO A 82 12.26 4.93 -40.99
C PRO A 82 12.90 3.54 -40.78
N LEU A 83 14.07 3.44 -40.15
CA LEU A 83 14.71 2.14 -39.89
C LEU A 83 13.99 1.32 -38.82
N VAL A 84 13.50 1.97 -37.77
CA VAL A 84 12.65 1.33 -36.76
C VAL A 84 11.35 0.85 -37.41
N GLY A 85 10.74 1.64 -38.28
CA GLY A 85 9.57 1.20 -39.05
C GLY A 85 9.87 0.00 -39.96
N LEU A 86 11.03 -0.01 -40.62
CA LEU A 86 11.47 -1.14 -41.42
C LEU A 86 11.59 -2.42 -40.57
N ALA A 87 12.22 -2.34 -39.41
CA ALA A 87 12.34 -3.48 -38.48
C ALA A 87 10.95 -3.99 -38.04
N GLN A 88 10.02 -3.09 -37.72
CA GLN A 88 8.63 -3.44 -37.37
C GLN A 88 7.93 -4.20 -38.50
N LEU A 89 8.06 -3.71 -39.74
CA LEU A 89 7.50 -4.39 -40.91
C LEU A 89 8.17 -5.74 -41.17
N MET A 90 9.46 -5.88 -40.90
CA MET A 90 10.14 -7.17 -40.97
C MET A 90 9.53 -8.17 -39.96
N HIS A 91 9.18 -7.76 -38.73
CA HIS A 91 8.50 -8.65 -37.77
C HIS A 91 7.13 -9.09 -38.26
N VAL A 92 6.34 -8.16 -38.81
CA VAL A 92 5.03 -8.49 -39.40
C VAL A 92 5.19 -9.46 -40.56
N MET A 93 6.19 -9.25 -41.43
CA MET A 93 6.48 -10.13 -42.56
C MET A 93 6.86 -11.55 -42.13
N VAL A 94 7.76 -11.66 -41.16
CA VAL A 94 8.12 -12.97 -40.60
C VAL A 94 6.88 -13.66 -40.03
N LEU A 95 6.01 -12.93 -39.33
CA LEU A 95 4.81 -13.51 -38.74
C LEU A 95 3.84 -14.07 -39.80
N TYR A 96 3.39 -13.26 -40.77
CA TYR A 96 2.40 -13.75 -41.74
C TYR A 96 2.98 -14.86 -42.63
N LYS A 97 4.25 -14.76 -43.05
CA LYS A 97 4.90 -15.80 -43.88
C LYS A 97 5.07 -17.11 -43.11
N THR A 98 5.43 -17.03 -41.82
CA THR A 98 5.59 -18.23 -40.98
C THR A 98 4.25 -18.90 -40.70
N LEU A 99 3.20 -18.11 -40.45
CA LEU A 99 1.82 -18.60 -40.28
C LEU A 99 1.17 -19.05 -41.60
N ARG A 100 1.79 -18.77 -42.75
CA ARG A 100 1.28 -19.06 -44.09
C ARG A 100 -0.09 -18.44 -44.36
N VAL A 101 -0.27 -17.21 -43.90
CA VAL A 101 -1.47 -16.39 -44.14
C VAL A 101 -1.11 -15.16 -44.95
N THR A 102 -2.07 -14.57 -45.63
CA THR A 102 -1.90 -13.27 -46.29
C THR A 102 -1.79 -12.13 -45.26
N PRO A 103 -1.18 -10.98 -45.61
CA PRO A 103 -1.17 -9.81 -44.74
C PRO A 103 -2.57 -9.40 -44.26
N GLY A 104 -3.59 -9.42 -45.12
CA GLY A 104 -4.97 -9.06 -44.73
C GLY A 104 -5.63 -10.08 -43.82
N GLU A 105 -5.35 -11.38 -43.98
CA GLU A 105 -5.80 -12.40 -43.03
C GLU A 105 -5.16 -12.20 -41.65
N LEU A 106 -3.86 -11.87 -41.61
CA LEU A 106 -3.17 -11.53 -40.35
C LEU A 106 -3.85 -10.34 -39.67
N VAL A 107 -4.14 -9.26 -40.40
CA VAL A 107 -4.78 -8.05 -39.87
C VAL A 107 -6.16 -8.35 -39.27
N LYS A 108 -6.95 -9.20 -39.93
CA LYS A 108 -8.27 -9.65 -39.42
C LYS A 108 -8.18 -10.45 -38.11
N GLY A 109 -7.01 -11.01 -37.79
CA GLY A 109 -6.74 -11.63 -36.49
C GLY A 109 -6.64 -10.63 -35.33
N PHE A 110 -6.56 -9.33 -35.61
CA PHE A 110 -6.48 -8.26 -34.61
C PHE A 110 -7.75 -7.41 -34.59
N LYS A 111 -8.18 -6.99 -33.39
CA LYS A 111 -9.34 -6.10 -33.21
C LYS A 111 -9.02 -4.62 -33.45
N VAL A 112 -7.79 -4.21 -33.10
CA VAL A 112 -7.33 -2.82 -33.11
C VAL A 112 -5.80 -2.80 -33.19
N ALA A 113 -5.26 -1.77 -33.82
CA ALA A 113 -3.83 -1.46 -33.82
C ALA A 113 -3.55 -0.11 -33.13
N VAL A 114 -2.40 0.02 -32.49
CA VAL A 114 -1.95 1.23 -31.82
C VAL A 114 -0.47 1.48 -32.10
N GLY A 115 -0.07 2.74 -32.11
CA GLY A 115 1.32 3.12 -32.34
C GLY A 115 1.78 4.20 -31.37
N HIS A 116 2.95 4.03 -30.76
CA HIS A 116 3.56 5.04 -29.91
C HIS A 116 4.39 5.99 -30.76
N SER A 117 4.07 7.29 -30.71
CA SER A 117 4.77 8.32 -31.49
C SER A 117 4.85 7.92 -32.98
N GLN A 118 6.05 7.80 -33.56
CA GLN A 118 6.29 7.36 -34.93
C GLN A 118 5.65 6.01 -35.32
N GLY A 119 5.35 5.14 -34.33
CA GLY A 119 4.73 3.84 -34.56
C GLY A 119 3.31 3.95 -35.12
N VAL A 120 2.64 5.10 -34.98
CA VAL A 120 1.28 5.32 -35.51
C VAL A 120 1.21 5.18 -37.03
N ALA A 121 2.27 5.58 -37.75
CA ALA A 121 2.36 5.40 -39.20
C ALA A 121 2.37 3.92 -39.59
N ILE A 122 3.08 3.08 -38.83
CA ILE A 122 3.11 1.63 -39.06
C ILE A 122 1.80 0.97 -38.60
N ALA A 123 1.16 1.47 -37.54
CA ALA A 123 -0.17 0.99 -37.14
C ALA A 123 -1.23 1.27 -38.23
N ALA A 124 -1.19 2.43 -38.87
CA ALA A 124 -2.03 2.77 -40.02
C ALA A 124 -1.72 1.87 -41.23
N ALA A 125 -0.44 1.63 -41.51
CA ALA A 125 0.00 0.70 -42.55
C ALA A 125 -0.50 -0.73 -42.30
N PHE A 126 -0.35 -1.22 -41.07
CA PHE A 126 -0.81 -2.52 -40.64
C PHE A 126 -2.31 -2.68 -40.90
N SER A 127 -3.13 -1.70 -40.52
CA SER A 127 -4.57 -1.75 -40.77
C SER A 127 -4.92 -1.80 -42.27
N ALA A 128 -4.07 -1.26 -43.14
CA ALA A 128 -4.31 -1.17 -44.59
C ALA A 128 -3.76 -2.35 -45.42
N PHE A 129 -3.06 -3.32 -44.81
CA PHE A 129 -2.50 -4.46 -45.55
C PHE A 129 -3.55 -5.48 -45.96
N THR A 130 -3.66 -5.79 -47.25
CA THR A 130 -4.60 -6.78 -47.81
C THR A 130 -3.88 -8.02 -48.36
N ASP A 131 -2.91 -7.82 -49.24
CA ASP A 131 -2.08 -8.85 -49.85
C ASP A 131 -0.59 -8.48 -49.86
N GLU A 132 0.27 -9.34 -50.43
CA GLU A 132 1.71 -9.10 -50.58
C GLU A 132 2.01 -7.81 -51.35
N GLN A 133 1.31 -7.52 -52.44
CA GLN A 133 1.55 -6.31 -53.22
C GLN A 133 1.24 -5.06 -52.40
N SER A 134 0.13 -5.08 -51.65
CA SER A 134 -0.25 -4.01 -50.73
C SER A 134 0.76 -3.85 -49.59
N PHE A 135 1.39 -4.95 -49.11
CA PHE A 135 2.38 -4.89 -48.05
C PHE A 135 3.60 -4.05 -48.47
N PHE A 136 4.08 -4.24 -49.70
CA PHE A 136 5.14 -3.43 -50.27
C PHE A 136 4.68 -1.97 -50.49
N ALA A 137 3.57 -1.77 -51.21
CA ALA A 137 3.11 -0.44 -51.58
C ALA A 137 2.74 0.44 -50.36
N VAL A 138 1.99 -0.10 -49.40
CA VAL A 138 1.60 0.62 -48.18
C VAL A 138 2.80 0.76 -47.23
N GLY A 139 3.71 -0.22 -47.22
CA GLY A 139 4.99 -0.13 -46.52
C GLY A 139 5.82 1.07 -46.98
N GLU A 140 5.96 1.30 -48.29
CA GLU A 140 6.64 2.49 -48.83
C GLU A 140 5.99 3.79 -48.34
N LYS A 141 4.65 3.87 -48.35
CA LYS A 141 3.94 5.06 -47.86
C LYS A 141 4.26 5.35 -46.39
N ALA A 142 4.25 4.31 -45.55
CA ALA A 142 4.49 4.44 -44.12
C ALA A 142 5.94 4.85 -43.81
N LEU A 143 6.91 4.22 -44.49
CA LEU A 143 8.33 4.57 -44.38
C LEU A 143 8.62 5.95 -44.98
N GLY A 144 7.90 6.36 -46.04
CA GLY A 144 7.96 7.70 -46.60
C GLY A 144 7.46 8.77 -45.64
N ILE A 145 6.32 8.53 -44.95
CA ILE A 145 5.85 9.41 -43.87
C ILE A 145 6.90 9.52 -42.76
N GLN A 146 7.48 8.41 -42.31
CA GLN A 146 8.54 8.40 -41.30
C GLN A 146 9.81 9.11 -41.75
N LEU A 147 10.20 9.00 -43.03
CA LEU A 147 11.31 9.74 -43.61
C LEU A 147 11.06 11.25 -43.52
N LEU A 148 9.87 11.71 -43.91
CA LEU A 148 9.51 13.13 -43.85
C LEU A 148 9.41 13.63 -42.40
N ALA A 149 8.74 12.87 -41.53
CA ALA A 149 8.55 13.20 -40.12
C ALA A 149 9.87 13.18 -39.32
N GLY A 150 10.89 12.44 -39.79
CA GLY A 150 12.24 12.53 -39.24
C GLY A 150 13.05 13.69 -39.81
N ALA A 151 12.96 13.95 -41.12
CA ALA A 151 13.81 14.94 -41.79
C ALA A 151 13.40 16.40 -41.52
N PHE A 152 12.11 16.73 -41.61
CA PHE A 152 11.65 18.11 -41.50
C PHE A 152 11.86 18.74 -40.11
N PRO A 153 11.56 18.04 -39.00
CA PRO A 153 11.88 18.55 -37.66
C PRO A 153 13.37 18.81 -37.46
N GLU A 154 14.24 17.95 -37.99
CA GLU A 154 15.70 18.12 -37.90
C GLU A 154 16.18 19.31 -38.76
N LEU A 155 15.61 19.52 -39.95
CA LEU A 155 15.91 20.70 -40.78
C LEU A 155 15.53 22.01 -40.10
N ARG A 156 14.45 22.00 -39.32
CA ARG A 156 13.97 23.17 -38.58
C ARG A 156 14.76 23.43 -37.31
N TYR A 157 15.16 22.37 -36.61
CA TYR A 157 15.94 22.41 -35.37
C TYR A 157 17.26 21.64 -35.55
N PRO A 158 18.18 22.13 -36.40
CA PRO A 158 19.41 21.41 -36.69
C PRO A 158 20.27 21.34 -35.42
N CYS A 159 20.67 20.14 -35.02
CA CYS A 159 21.54 19.89 -33.87
C CYS A 159 22.96 20.48 -34.07
N TYR A 160 23.10 21.81 -34.03
CA TYR A 160 24.37 22.49 -33.93
C TYR A 160 24.66 22.78 -32.45
N ARG A 161 25.74 22.16 -31.96
CA ARG A 161 26.36 22.29 -30.62
C ARG A 161 25.86 23.47 -29.78
N LEU A 162 25.52 23.19 -28.52
CA LEU A 162 25.44 24.19 -27.45
C LEU A 162 26.64 25.16 -27.55
N PRO A 163 26.43 26.49 -27.56
CA PRO A 163 27.52 27.44 -27.46
C PRO A 163 28.30 27.15 -26.18
N SER A 164 29.61 26.96 -26.30
CA SER A 164 30.50 26.82 -25.15
C SER A 164 30.65 28.18 -24.48
N THR A 165 29.62 28.64 -23.78
CA THR A 165 29.66 29.90 -23.04
C THR A 165 30.58 29.71 -21.84
N PRO A 166 31.60 30.58 -21.60
CA PRO A 166 32.47 30.47 -20.44
C PRO A 166 31.64 30.67 -19.17
N GLY A 167 31.39 29.58 -18.43
CA GLY A 167 30.48 29.51 -17.28
C GLY A 167 29.56 28.26 -17.28
N SER A 168 29.41 27.60 -18.43
CA SER A 168 28.53 26.41 -18.63
C SER A 168 29.14 25.07 -18.20
N SER A 169 30.31 25.06 -17.54
CA SER A 169 31.00 23.83 -17.13
C SER A 169 30.24 23.00 -16.09
N SER A 170 29.19 23.55 -15.44
CA SER A 170 28.31 22.80 -14.54
C SER A 170 27.22 22.00 -15.26
N VAL A 171 26.80 22.40 -16.48
CA VAL A 171 25.69 21.77 -17.21
C VAL A 171 26.13 20.50 -17.95
N MET A 172 27.40 20.47 -18.39
CA MET A 172 27.97 19.34 -19.16
C MET A 172 28.47 18.17 -18.29
N GLN A 173 28.37 18.27 -16.95
CA GLN A 173 28.73 17.21 -15.99
C GLN A 173 27.51 16.73 -15.18
N SER A 174 26.30 16.89 -15.70
CA SER A 174 25.10 16.41 -15.01
C SER A 174 24.92 14.89 -15.17
N ALA A 175 24.36 14.23 -14.15
CA ALA A 175 24.03 12.81 -14.21
C ALA A 175 22.96 12.46 -15.28
N ASP A 176 22.29 13.48 -15.83
CA ASP A 176 21.16 13.34 -16.76
C ASP A 176 21.58 13.14 -18.24
N GLY A 177 22.87 13.31 -18.56
CA GLY A 177 23.42 13.21 -19.92
C GLY A 177 23.59 14.56 -20.63
N GLU A 178 23.85 14.51 -21.94
CA GLU A 178 23.94 15.71 -22.78
C GLU A 178 22.53 16.35 -22.93
N PRO A 179 22.39 17.69 -22.81
CA PRO A 179 21.09 18.35 -22.96
C PRO A 179 20.43 18.10 -24.32
N ARG A 180 19.14 17.76 -24.29
CA ARG A 180 18.32 17.40 -25.45
C ARG A 180 16.94 18.07 -25.34
N PRO A 181 16.24 18.27 -26.47
CA PRO A 181 14.94 18.95 -26.47
C PRO A 181 13.81 18.17 -25.81
N MET A 182 13.99 16.88 -25.50
CA MET A 182 13.00 16.03 -24.85
C MET A 182 13.58 15.35 -23.62
N VAL A 183 12.90 15.51 -22.48
CA VAL A 183 13.32 15.07 -21.14
C VAL A 183 12.31 14.07 -20.58
N SER A 184 12.78 12.89 -20.20
CA SER A 184 12.00 11.95 -19.38
C SER A 184 11.91 12.44 -17.94
N VAL A 185 10.70 12.52 -17.40
CA VAL A 185 10.41 12.91 -16.02
C VAL A 185 9.64 11.78 -15.34
N GLN A 186 10.16 11.27 -14.22
CA GLN A 186 9.57 10.15 -13.47
C GLN A 186 9.46 10.48 -11.98
N GLY A 187 8.52 9.83 -11.28
CA GLY A 187 8.36 9.97 -9.82
C GLY A 187 7.44 11.12 -9.38
N VAL A 188 6.65 11.66 -10.30
CA VAL A 188 5.67 12.74 -10.07
C VAL A 188 4.31 12.33 -10.63
N THR A 189 3.22 12.94 -10.17
CA THR A 189 1.89 12.75 -10.76
C THR A 189 1.66 13.72 -11.93
N LYS A 190 0.76 13.39 -12.87
CA LYS A 190 0.43 14.28 -14.00
C LYS A 190 0.01 15.70 -13.53
N PRO A 191 -0.93 15.86 -12.58
CA PRO A 191 -1.32 17.20 -12.13
C PRO A 191 -0.17 18.01 -11.51
N ALA A 192 0.71 17.35 -10.76
CA ALA A 192 1.88 18.02 -10.18
C ALA A 192 2.89 18.43 -11.27
N LEU A 193 3.15 17.58 -12.27
CA LEU A 193 3.99 17.93 -13.41
C LEU A 193 3.43 19.11 -14.21
N GLU A 194 2.12 19.12 -14.47
CA GLU A 194 1.46 20.23 -15.16
C GLU A 194 1.59 21.54 -14.38
N GLN A 195 1.51 21.51 -13.04
CA GLN A 195 1.78 22.68 -12.19
C GLN A 195 3.23 23.15 -12.28
N TYR A 196 4.20 22.24 -12.32
CA TYR A 196 5.61 22.59 -12.51
C TYR A 196 5.84 23.23 -13.89
N ILE A 197 5.27 22.66 -14.96
CA ILE A 197 5.35 23.21 -16.31
C ILE A 197 4.72 24.60 -16.36
N ALA A 198 3.53 24.78 -15.81
CA ALA A 198 2.85 26.08 -15.77
C ALA A 198 3.67 27.13 -14.98
N SER A 199 4.23 26.74 -13.84
CA SER A 199 5.06 27.61 -13.00
C SER A 199 6.36 28.00 -13.69
N PHE A 200 6.99 27.08 -14.42
CA PHE A 200 8.19 27.36 -15.21
C PHE A 200 7.87 28.27 -16.39
N ASN A 201 6.84 27.95 -17.18
CA ASN A 201 6.45 28.73 -18.36
C ASN A 201 6.03 30.16 -18.00
N ALA A 202 5.36 30.37 -16.86
CA ALA A 202 5.00 31.71 -16.37
C ALA A 202 6.22 32.62 -16.08
N ARG A 203 7.42 32.05 -15.93
CA ARG A 203 8.67 32.79 -15.72
C ARG A 203 9.43 33.07 -17.03
N GLN A 204 9.00 32.51 -18.16
CA GLN A 204 9.68 32.66 -19.45
C GLN A 204 9.24 33.94 -20.17
N PRO A 205 10.17 34.65 -20.85
CA PRO A 205 9.84 35.91 -21.52
C PRO A 205 9.05 35.72 -22.81
N THR A 206 9.19 34.59 -23.51
CA THR A 206 8.47 34.32 -24.76
C THR A 206 7.89 32.91 -24.81
N SER A 207 6.84 32.72 -25.62
CA SER A 207 6.20 31.41 -25.81
C SER A 207 7.08 30.38 -26.55
N GLY A 208 8.12 30.84 -27.25
CA GLY A 208 9.13 29.97 -27.85
C GLY A 208 10.02 29.28 -26.82
N GLU A 209 10.15 29.86 -25.63
CA GLU A 209 10.96 29.32 -24.53
C GLU A 209 10.15 28.44 -23.57
N HIS A 210 8.87 28.20 -23.87
CA HIS A 210 8.03 27.30 -23.08
C HIS A 210 8.42 25.83 -23.26
N VAL A 211 8.13 25.04 -22.23
CA VAL A 211 8.14 23.58 -22.29
C VAL A 211 6.72 23.02 -22.28
N TYR A 212 6.55 21.83 -22.85
CA TYR A 212 5.24 21.22 -23.11
C TYR A 212 5.25 19.76 -22.65
N LEU A 213 4.16 19.31 -22.03
CA LEU A 213 3.95 17.88 -21.81
C LEU A 213 3.74 17.21 -23.17
N ALA A 214 4.68 16.34 -23.54
CA ALA A 214 4.76 15.76 -24.88
C ALA A 214 4.21 14.32 -24.92
N VAL A 215 4.51 13.52 -23.91
CA VAL A 215 4.09 12.11 -23.84
C VAL A 215 3.76 11.73 -22.40
N ILE A 216 2.65 11.02 -22.21
CA ILE A 216 2.31 10.29 -21.00
C ILE A 216 2.57 8.81 -21.28
N ASN A 217 3.67 8.27 -20.76
CA ASN A 217 4.04 6.87 -20.96
C ASN A 217 3.35 5.96 -19.94
N ALA A 218 3.23 6.43 -18.70
CA ALA A 218 2.55 5.76 -17.59
C ALA A 218 2.01 6.82 -16.61
N ALA A 219 1.30 6.39 -15.56
CA ALA A 219 0.77 7.30 -14.52
C ALA A 219 1.85 8.15 -13.81
N ASP A 220 3.10 7.69 -13.82
CA ASP A 220 4.26 8.29 -13.14
C ASP A 220 5.47 8.50 -14.06
N GLN A 221 5.28 8.39 -15.39
CA GLN A 221 6.35 8.52 -16.38
C GLN A 221 5.90 9.39 -17.55
N PHE A 222 6.58 10.51 -17.74
CA PHE A 222 6.24 11.54 -18.72
C PHE A 222 7.44 11.93 -19.56
N ILE A 223 7.19 12.52 -20.72
CA ILE A 223 8.20 13.24 -21.50
C ILE A 223 7.76 14.70 -21.61
N VAL A 224 8.69 15.62 -21.35
CA VAL A 224 8.51 17.06 -21.55
C VAL A 224 9.39 17.49 -22.72
N ALA A 225 8.84 18.28 -23.65
CA ALA A 225 9.53 18.78 -24.83
C ALA A 225 9.64 20.31 -24.82
N GLY A 226 10.74 20.84 -25.34
CA GLY A 226 10.97 22.26 -25.56
C GLY A 226 12.24 22.49 -26.36
N GLU A 227 12.62 23.74 -26.59
CA GLU A 227 13.96 24.03 -27.10
C GLU A 227 15.03 23.53 -26.12
N ILE A 228 16.23 23.20 -26.61
CA ILE A 228 17.29 22.58 -25.79
C ILE A 228 17.61 23.42 -24.54
N ALA A 229 17.67 24.75 -24.70
CA ALA A 229 17.92 25.67 -23.59
C ALA A 229 16.79 25.61 -22.54
N SER A 230 15.53 25.70 -22.98
CA SER A 230 14.35 25.62 -22.11
C SER A 230 14.24 24.27 -21.39
N ALA A 231 14.46 23.17 -22.11
CA ALA A 231 14.47 21.83 -21.54
C ALA A 231 15.56 21.69 -20.45
N ALA A 232 16.75 22.24 -20.69
CA ALA A 232 17.83 22.23 -19.71
C ALA A 232 17.51 23.05 -18.46
N SER A 233 17.00 24.27 -18.63
CA SER A 233 16.56 25.10 -17.51
C SER A 233 15.39 24.49 -16.73
N PHE A 234 14.50 23.76 -17.41
CA PHE A 234 13.40 23.05 -16.75
C PHE A 234 13.90 21.89 -15.89
N VAL A 235 14.92 21.15 -16.33
CA VAL A 235 15.57 20.10 -15.50
C VAL A 235 16.17 20.68 -14.23
N GLU A 236 16.88 21.82 -14.34
CA GLU A 236 17.43 22.51 -13.17
C GLU A 236 16.34 22.97 -12.20
N PHE A 237 15.26 23.56 -12.74
CA PHE A 237 14.08 23.94 -11.96
C PHE A 237 13.44 22.75 -11.22
N LEU A 238 13.24 21.61 -11.89
CA LEU A 238 12.72 20.41 -11.24
C LEU A 238 13.65 19.90 -10.13
N ARG A 239 14.96 19.99 -10.32
CA ARG A 239 15.94 19.57 -9.31
C ARG A 239 15.83 20.41 -8.04
N GLU A 240 15.64 21.72 -8.16
CA GLU A 240 15.45 22.64 -7.02
C GLU A 240 14.16 22.34 -6.23
N GLU A 241 13.09 21.94 -6.93
CA GLU A 241 11.79 21.62 -6.34
C GLU A 241 11.72 20.19 -5.76
N SER A 242 12.58 19.27 -6.22
CA SER A 242 12.60 17.86 -5.81
C SER A 242 13.39 17.59 -4.52
N ALA A 243 13.15 16.44 -3.90
CA ALA A 243 14.03 15.89 -2.87
C ALA A 243 15.17 15.08 -3.49
N ASP A 244 16.32 15.09 -2.82
CA ASP A 244 17.41 14.14 -3.08
C ASP A 244 16.91 12.69 -2.88
N PRO A 245 17.12 11.78 -3.86
CA PRO A 245 16.71 10.37 -3.76
C PRO A 245 17.20 9.64 -2.51
N ASP A 246 18.38 10.00 -2.00
CA ASP A 246 18.99 9.34 -0.83
C ASP A 246 18.52 9.94 0.51
N LYS A 247 17.70 11.00 0.46
CA LYS A 247 17.15 11.63 1.65
C LYS A 247 15.98 10.82 2.20
N ASP A 248 16.18 10.22 3.37
CA ASP A 248 15.10 9.56 4.11
C ASP A 248 14.02 10.57 4.54
N GLN A 249 12.82 10.40 3.99
CA GLN A 249 11.63 11.19 4.32
C GLN A 249 10.59 10.38 5.13
N SER A 250 10.92 9.16 5.59
CA SER A 250 10.00 8.27 6.32
C SER A 250 9.43 8.89 7.61
N ARG A 251 10.20 9.78 8.25
CA ARG A 251 9.79 10.53 9.46
C ARG A 251 9.22 11.93 9.16
N VAL A 252 9.02 12.28 7.89
CA VAL A 252 8.35 13.51 7.46
C VAL A 252 6.90 13.15 7.10
N PRO A 253 5.90 13.87 7.61
CA PRO A 253 4.50 13.67 7.20
C PRO A 253 4.36 13.68 5.68
N TYR A 254 3.62 12.72 5.11
CA TYR A 254 3.51 12.55 3.66
C TYR A 254 3.20 13.85 2.89
N SER A 255 2.25 14.65 3.38
CA SER A 255 1.87 15.94 2.77
C SER A 255 2.97 17.01 2.74
N LYS A 256 4.01 16.86 3.56
CA LYS A 256 5.16 17.77 3.65
C LYS A 256 6.42 17.20 2.97
N ARG A 257 6.35 15.99 2.41
CA ARG A 257 7.44 15.40 1.64
C ARG A 257 7.56 16.12 0.31
N ARG A 258 8.80 16.25 -0.17
CA ARG A 258 9.04 16.66 -1.55
C ARG A 258 9.11 15.41 -2.41
N SER A 259 8.53 15.47 -3.61
CA SER A 259 8.63 14.38 -4.58
C SER A 259 10.08 14.12 -4.95
N VAL A 260 10.45 12.85 -5.08
CA VAL A 260 11.73 12.45 -5.66
C VAL A 260 11.50 12.35 -7.17
N ILE A 261 12.05 13.30 -7.92
CA ILE A 261 11.86 13.39 -9.37
C ILE A 261 13.14 12.93 -10.06
N TYR A 262 13.03 11.95 -10.94
CA TYR A 262 14.12 11.50 -11.79
C TYR A 262 13.98 12.10 -13.17
N THR A 263 15.00 12.80 -13.62
CA THR A 263 15.10 13.37 -14.95
C THR A 263 16.12 12.60 -15.79
N GLN A 264 15.90 12.50 -17.10
CA GLN A 264 16.90 11.98 -18.02
C GLN A 264 16.65 12.55 -19.42
N TYR A 265 17.68 13.08 -20.08
CA TYR A 265 17.56 13.49 -21.47
C TYR A 265 17.36 12.26 -22.36
N THR A 266 16.37 12.33 -23.25
CA THR A 266 16.20 11.29 -24.29
C THR A 266 17.22 11.51 -25.42
N THR A 267 17.50 10.49 -26.24
CA THR A 267 18.41 10.68 -27.39
C THR A 267 17.76 11.41 -28.57
N ILE A 268 16.54 11.92 -28.41
CA ILE A 268 15.78 12.54 -29.50
C ILE A 268 16.34 13.93 -29.79
N THR A 269 16.54 14.26 -31.06
CA THR A 269 17.26 15.46 -31.51
C THR A 269 16.37 16.67 -31.82
N ALA A 270 15.05 16.49 -31.84
CA ALA A 270 14.08 17.57 -32.08
C ALA A 270 12.93 17.51 -31.05
N PRO A 271 12.24 18.63 -30.75
CA PRO A 271 11.12 18.64 -29.81
C PRO A 271 9.85 18.10 -30.49
N TYR A 272 9.55 16.82 -30.32
CA TYR A 272 8.31 16.20 -30.82
C TYR A 272 7.15 16.33 -29.84
N HIS A 273 5.94 16.13 -30.35
CA HIS A 273 4.67 16.20 -29.63
C HIS A 273 4.45 17.55 -28.93
N CYS A 274 4.78 18.63 -29.63
CA CYS A 274 4.46 19.97 -29.17
C CYS A 274 4.26 20.95 -30.32
N VAL A 275 3.69 22.10 -30.00
CA VAL A 275 3.34 23.18 -30.95
C VAL A 275 4.53 23.70 -31.77
N LEU A 276 5.77 23.51 -31.29
CA LEU A 276 6.98 23.95 -31.98
C LEU A 276 7.16 23.32 -33.38
N GLN A 277 6.56 22.15 -33.62
CA GLN A 277 6.62 21.44 -34.91
C GLN A 277 5.45 21.72 -35.85
N GLU A 278 4.40 22.40 -35.39
CA GLU A 278 3.21 22.69 -36.20
C GLU A 278 3.54 23.33 -37.56
N PRO A 279 4.51 24.29 -37.67
CA PRO A 279 4.86 24.88 -38.95
C PRO A 279 5.44 23.91 -40.00
N ALA A 280 5.90 22.72 -39.60
CA ALA A 280 6.46 21.73 -40.52
C ALA A 280 5.38 20.85 -41.20
N ILE A 281 4.16 20.80 -40.63
CA ILE A 281 3.10 19.86 -41.01
C ILE A 281 2.63 20.07 -42.46
N GLU A 282 2.45 21.31 -42.89
CA GLU A 282 1.97 21.64 -44.23
C GLU A 282 2.99 21.21 -45.30
N ALA A 283 4.28 21.48 -45.07
CA ALA A 283 5.34 21.12 -45.98
C ALA A 283 5.50 19.60 -46.12
N MET A 284 5.44 18.87 -45.01
CA MET A 284 5.44 17.40 -45.01
C MET A 284 4.21 16.83 -45.73
N SER A 285 3.02 17.37 -45.46
CA SER A 285 1.77 16.93 -46.08
C SER A 285 1.78 17.15 -47.59
N THR A 286 2.33 18.28 -48.04
CA THR A 286 2.47 18.60 -49.47
C THR A 286 3.43 17.63 -50.15
N MET A 287 4.61 17.39 -49.57
CA MET A 287 5.58 16.46 -50.14
C MET A 287 5.07 15.01 -50.13
N ALA A 288 4.37 14.59 -49.08
CA ALA A 288 3.73 13.27 -49.02
C ALA A 288 2.69 13.11 -50.15
N LYS A 289 1.92 14.16 -50.45
CA LYS A 289 0.97 14.17 -51.56
C LYS A 289 1.67 14.08 -52.93
N ASP A 290 2.74 14.86 -53.14
CA ASP A 290 3.54 14.82 -54.38
C ASP A 290 4.13 13.43 -54.64
N LYS A 291 4.59 12.77 -53.58
CA LYS A 291 5.20 11.44 -53.61
C LYS A 291 4.17 10.29 -53.53
N GLN A 292 2.88 10.61 -53.45
CA GLN A 292 1.77 9.66 -53.31
C GLN A 292 1.82 8.78 -52.04
N TRP A 293 2.49 9.26 -50.98
CA TRP A 293 2.53 8.64 -49.66
C TRP A 293 1.34 9.06 -48.80
N THR A 294 0.13 8.88 -49.34
CA THR A 294 -1.11 9.25 -48.68
C THR A 294 -1.90 8.03 -48.21
N PHE A 295 -2.49 8.16 -47.03
CA PHE A 295 -3.39 7.20 -46.41
C PHE A 295 -4.83 7.71 -46.49
N GLN A 296 -5.76 6.81 -46.81
CA GLN A 296 -7.20 7.05 -46.77
C GLN A 296 -7.83 6.16 -45.70
N ALA A 297 -8.81 6.70 -44.98
CA ALA A 297 -9.52 5.95 -43.94
C ALA A 297 -10.23 4.70 -44.50
N SER A 298 -10.69 4.75 -45.75
CA SER A 298 -11.34 3.62 -46.45
C SER A 298 -10.42 2.41 -46.65
N ASP A 299 -9.11 2.62 -46.63
CA ASP A 299 -8.13 1.56 -46.87
C ASP A 299 -7.89 0.72 -45.60
N MET A 300 -8.31 1.21 -44.44
CA MET A 300 -8.03 0.62 -43.13
C MET A 300 -9.10 -0.40 -42.71
N GLN A 301 -8.68 -1.66 -42.55
CA GLN A 301 -9.57 -2.78 -42.21
C GLN A 301 -9.96 -2.82 -40.72
N ILE A 302 -9.09 -2.36 -39.84
CA ILE A 302 -9.30 -2.36 -38.38
C ILE A 302 -9.13 -0.95 -37.81
N ALA A 303 -9.68 -0.71 -36.62
CA ALA A 303 -9.50 0.57 -35.93
C ALA A 303 -8.02 0.81 -35.61
N VAL A 304 -7.58 2.06 -35.72
CA VAL A 304 -6.28 2.49 -35.20
C VAL A 304 -6.50 3.61 -34.21
N ARG A 305 -6.02 3.42 -32.98
CA ARG A 305 -6.15 4.43 -31.92
C ARG A 305 -4.86 5.23 -31.76
N ALA A 306 -4.99 6.55 -31.67
CA ALA A 306 -3.87 7.47 -31.49
C ALA A 306 -4.33 8.77 -30.80
N GLY A 307 -3.39 9.70 -30.57
CA GLY A 307 -3.66 11.01 -29.97
C GLY A 307 -3.74 11.01 -28.44
N ASP A 308 -4.31 12.09 -27.91
CA ASP A 308 -4.50 12.38 -26.49
C ASP A 308 -5.87 11.91 -25.96
N ASP A 309 -6.79 11.54 -26.85
CA ASP A 309 -8.12 10.99 -26.53
C ASP A 309 -8.26 9.50 -26.91
N GLY A 310 -7.30 8.95 -27.66
CA GLY A 310 -7.30 7.57 -28.10
C GLY A 310 -8.48 7.19 -28.99
N HIS A 311 -9.02 8.11 -29.79
CA HIS A 311 -10.12 7.79 -30.72
C HIS A 311 -9.64 6.97 -31.94
N ASP A 312 -10.58 6.42 -32.72
CA ASP A 312 -10.26 5.69 -33.96
C ASP A 312 -9.99 6.65 -35.12
N ILE A 313 -8.74 6.77 -35.56
CA ILE A 313 -8.29 7.78 -36.53
C ILE A 313 -8.90 7.62 -37.93
N ARG A 314 -9.66 6.55 -38.20
CA ARG A 314 -10.45 6.42 -39.44
C ARG A 314 -11.53 7.50 -39.58
N VAL A 315 -11.87 8.20 -38.49
CA VAL A 315 -12.80 9.33 -38.51
C VAL A 315 -12.14 10.64 -38.97
N GLU A 316 -10.82 10.68 -39.06
CA GLU A 316 -10.07 11.89 -39.40
C GLU A 316 -10.27 12.28 -40.86
N PRO A 317 -10.62 13.56 -41.15
CA PRO A 317 -10.92 14.00 -42.51
C PRO A 317 -9.69 13.99 -43.42
N ASN A 318 -8.50 14.21 -42.86
CA ASN A 318 -7.23 14.08 -43.57
C ASN A 318 -6.28 13.22 -42.75
N LEU A 319 -6.41 11.91 -42.92
CA LEU A 319 -5.61 10.92 -42.19
C LEU A 319 -4.10 11.13 -42.36
N THR A 320 -3.62 11.52 -43.54
CA THR A 320 -2.17 11.72 -43.77
C THR A 320 -1.64 12.91 -42.96
N GLN A 321 -2.35 14.03 -42.98
CA GLN A 321 -1.99 15.19 -42.16
C GLN A 321 -2.11 14.89 -40.67
N TYR A 322 -3.15 14.14 -40.26
CA TYR A 322 -3.32 13.71 -38.88
C TYR A 322 -2.15 12.83 -38.42
N LEU A 323 -1.63 11.91 -39.25
CA LEU A 323 -0.44 11.11 -38.91
C LEU A 323 0.77 12.01 -38.61
N PHE A 324 1.02 13.05 -39.41
CA PHE A 324 2.08 14.02 -39.10
C PHE A 324 1.81 14.79 -37.81
N MET A 325 0.56 15.25 -37.59
CA MET A 325 0.17 15.93 -36.35
C MET A 325 0.38 15.02 -35.14
N SER A 326 -0.03 13.75 -35.22
CA SER A 326 0.10 12.77 -34.13
C SER A 326 1.56 12.44 -33.81
N ILE A 327 2.47 12.48 -34.79
CA ILE A 327 3.90 12.22 -34.58
C ILE A 327 4.61 13.47 -34.06
N CYS A 328 4.28 14.66 -34.58
CA CYS A 328 5.08 15.86 -34.36
C CYS A 328 4.51 16.85 -33.35
N VAL A 329 3.18 16.92 -33.19
CA VAL A 329 2.51 18.05 -32.49
C VAL A 329 1.65 17.59 -31.33
N LEU A 330 0.78 16.59 -31.54
CA LEU A 330 -0.19 16.18 -30.54
C LEU A 330 0.46 15.39 -29.41
N LEU A 331 -0.04 15.61 -28.19
CA LEU A 331 0.28 14.82 -26.99
C LEU A 331 -0.06 13.35 -27.23
N VAL A 332 0.80 12.46 -26.72
CA VAL A 332 0.53 11.02 -26.70
C VAL A 332 0.11 10.60 -25.30
N ASP A 333 -1.14 10.16 -25.12
CA ASP A 333 -1.58 9.49 -23.89
C ASP A 333 -1.54 7.97 -24.07
N TRP A 334 -0.39 7.36 -23.74
CA TRP A 334 -0.14 5.95 -24.02
C TRP A 334 -1.01 4.98 -23.19
N PRO A 335 -1.22 5.20 -21.88
CA PRO A 335 -2.21 4.43 -21.12
C PRO A 335 -3.60 4.46 -21.77
N LEU A 336 -4.10 5.63 -22.15
CA LEU A 336 -5.44 5.77 -22.74
C LEU A 336 -5.55 5.06 -24.10
N VAL A 337 -4.55 5.21 -24.96
CA VAL A 337 -4.50 4.56 -26.28
C VAL A 337 -4.44 3.04 -26.16
N SER A 338 -3.67 2.52 -25.22
CA SER A 338 -3.46 1.07 -25.03
C SER A 338 -4.59 0.37 -24.28
N GLN A 339 -5.38 1.08 -23.46
CA GLN A 339 -6.53 0.53 -22.74
C GLN A 339 -7.76 0.42 -23.67
N CYS A 340 -7.95 -0.75 -24.28
CA CYS A 340 -9.08 -1.04 -25.15
C CYS A 340 -9.97 -2.15 -24.59
N PRO A 341 -11.29 -1.94 -24.42
CA PRO A 341 -12.20 -2.95 -23.91
C PRO A 341 -12.23 -4.24 -24.76
N GLY A 342 -12.19 -5.38 -24.08
CA GLY A 342 -12.26 -6.71 -24.71
C GLY A 342 -10.98 -7.14 -25.44
N ILE A 343 -9.83 -6.55 -25.10
CA ILE A 343 -8.52 -7.05 -25.52
C ILE A 343 -8.00 -8.03 -24.45
N SER A 344 -7.59 -9.22 -24.87
CA SER A 344 -6.92 -10.21 -24.00
C SER A 344 -5.41 -10.22 -24.19
N HIS A 345 -4.93 -9.92 -25.40
CA HIS A 345 -3.51 -9.99 -25.76
C HIS A 345 -3.07 -8.77 -26.57
N ILE A 346 -1.86 -8.30 -26.29
CA ILE A 346 -1.15 -7.26 -27.02
C ILE A 346 0.08 -7.91 -27.67
N VAL A 347 0.28 -7.70 -28.97
CA VAL A 347 1.49 -8.14 -29.67
C VAL A 347 2.31 -6.91 -30.01
N ASP A 348 3.47 -6.76 -29.38
CA ASP A 348 4.43 -5.69 -29.64
C ASP A 348 5.35 -6.07 -30.79
N PHE A 349 5.23 -5.37 -31.91
CA PHE A 349 6.09 -5.49 -33.08
C PHE A 349 7.26 -4.51 -33.06
N GLY A 350 7.36 -3.66 -32.03
CA GLY A 350 8.45 -2.71 -31.84
C GLY A 350 9.80 -3.40 -31.55
N PRO A 351 10.92 -2.79 -31.97
CA PRO A 351 12.25 -3.30 -31.67
C PRO A 351 12.61 -3.10 -30.18
N GLY A 352 13.62 -3.83 -29.71
CA GLY A 352 14.14 -3.77 -28.34
C GLY A 352 13.74 -4.95 -27.44
N GLY A 353 13.20 -6.03 -28.03
CA GLY A 353 12.89 -7.28 -27.34
C GLY A 353 12.02 -7.10 -26.10
N LEU A 354 12.46 -7.65 -24.96
CA LEU A 354 11.72 -7.59 -23.68
C LEU A 354 11.85 -6.23 -22.95
N SER A 355 12.72 -5.34 -23.45
CA SER A 355 12.96 -4.01 -22.90
C SER A 355 12.27 -2.90 -23.72
N GLY A 356 11.46 -3.29 -24.72
CA GLY A 356 10.73 -2.40 -25.62
C GLY A 356 9.43 -1.83 -25.03
N PHE A 357 8.52 -1.44 -25.91
CA PHE A 357 7.22 -0.87 -25.54
C PHE A 357 6.25 -1.90 -24.95
N GLY A 358 6.46 -3.18 -25.22
CA GLY A 358 5.72 -4.28 -24.60
C GLY A 358 5.84 -4.30 -23.07
N LEU A 359 7.01 -3.93 -22.52
CA LEU A 359 7.16 -3.80 -21.07
C LEU A 359 6.33 -2.63 -20.51
N LEU A 360 6.29 -1.50 -21.23
CA LEU A 360 5.48 -0.35 -20.84
C LEU A 360 3.97 -0.68 -20.91
N ALA A 361 3.56 -1.40 -21.97
CA ALA A 361 2.19 -1.91 -22.09
C ALA A 361 1.84 -2.87 -20.94
N CYS A 362 2.77 -3.75 -20.55
CA CYS A 362 2.59 -4.64 -19.41
C CYS A 362 2.39 -3.86 -18.10
N LYS A 363 3.16 -2.78 -17.87
CA LYS A 363 3.00 -1.91 -16.68
C LYS A 363 1.64 -1.19 -16.69
N ASN A 364 1.21 -0.67 -17.85
CA ASN A 364 -0.04 0.08 -17.96
C ASN A 364 -1.30 -0.79 -17.88
N ASN A 365 -1.17 -2.09 -18.19
CA ASN A 365 -2.28 -3.05 -18.15
C ASN A 365 -2.16 -4.04 -16.98
N GLU A 366 -1.26 -3.79 -16.03
CA GLU A 366 -1.09 -4.64 -14.84
C GLU A 366 -2.40 -4.72 -14.07
N GLY A 367 -2.89 -5.95 -13.84
CA GLY A 367 -4.15 -6.20 -13.14
C GLY A 367 -5.42 -6.19 -14.01
N LEU A 368 -5.34 -5.79 -15.28
CA LEU A 368 -6.49 -5.81 -16.21
C LEU A 368 -6.69 -7.17 -16.90
N GLY A 369 -5.77 -8.12 -16.72
CA GLY A 369 -5.83 -9.42 -17.39
C GLY A 369 -5.43 -9.39 -18.87
N VAL A 370 -4.60 -8.41 -19.27
CA VAL A 370 -4.12 -8.29 -20.64
C VAL A 370 -2.67 -8.77 -20.72
N SER A 371 -2.44 -9.87 -21.43
CA SER A 371 -1.09 -10.39 -21.69
C SER A 371 -0.38 -9.60 -22.78
N VAL A 372 0.94 -9.51 -22.69
CA VAL A 372 1.78 -8.87 -23.72
C VAL A 372 2.76 -9.89 -24.29
N ILE A 373 2.85 -9.96 -25.62
CA ILE A 373 3.78 -10.81 -26.36
C ILE A 373 4.72 -9.89 -27.15
N CYS A 374 6.02 -9.95 -26.85
CA CYS A 374 7.04 -9.20 -27.57
C CYS A 374 7.53 -9.99 -28.79
N ALA A 375 7.16 -9.55 -30.00
CA ALA A 375 7.65 -10.15 -31.23
C ALA A 375 9.16 -9.89 -31.45
N GLY A 376 9.77 -8.94 -30.75
CA GLY A 376 11.23 -8.74 -30.79
C GLY A 376 12.05 -9.81 -30.07
N ALA A 377 11.45 -10.52 -29.11
CA ALA A 377 12.14 -11.54 -28.31
C ALA A 377 11.86 -12.95 -28.83
N LEU A 378 12.88 -13.77 -29.09
CA LEU A 378 12.66 -15.13 -29.62
C LEU A 378 12.09 -16.10 -28.57
N VAL A 379 12.68 -16.12 -27.38
CA VAL A 379 12.29 -16.98 -26.25
C VAL A 379 12.13 -16.13 -25.00
N SER A 380 11.19 -16.52 -24.12
CA SER A 380 11.04 -15.86 -22.83
C SER A 380 12.29 -16.12 -21.99
N ARG A 381 12.97 -15.04 -21.59
CA ARG A 381 14.12 -15.07 -20.67
C ARG A 381 13.82 -14.35 -19.35
N SER A 382 12.59 -13.88 -19.15
CA SER A 382 12.28 -12.95 -18.06
C SER A 382 11.84 -13.64 -16.78
N SER A 383 12.27 -13.09 -15.64
CA SER A 383 11.68 -13.29 -14.30
C SER A 383 10.26 -12.71 -14.16
N LYS A 384 9.69 -12.13 -15.23
CA LYS A 384 8.36 -11.51 -15.25
C LYS A 384 7.32 -12.51 -15.79
N PRO A 385 6.36 -12.97 -14.97
CA PRO A 385 5.53 -14.12 -15.30
C PRO A 385 4.50 -13.93 -16.44
N TYR A 386 4.31 -12.71 -16.98
CA TYR A 386 3.24 -12.40 -17.95
C TYR A 386 3.71 -11.68 -19.23
N LEU A 387 5.02 -11.69 -19.49
CA LEU A 387 5.60 -11.14 -20.71
C LEU A 387 6.04 -12.29 -21.63
N GLY A 388 5.26 -12.51 -22.70
CA GLY A 388 5.49 -13.52 -23.71
C GLY A 388 6.52 -13.09 -24.76
N ALA A 389 6.96 -14.05 -25.56
CA ALA A 389 7.95 -13.89 -26.63
C ALA A 389 7.38 -14.33 -28.00
N LYS A 390 8.09 -14.05 -29.08
CA LYS A 390 7.73 -14.41 -30.46
C LYS A 390 7.31 -15.88 -30.60
N ALA A 391 7.94 -16.81 -29.88
CA ALA A 391 7.58 -18.22 -29.89
C ALA A 391 6.11 -18.48 -29.48
N ASP A 392 5.53 -17.65 -28.61
CA ASP A 392 4.14 -17.80 -28.14
C ASP A 392 3.12 -17.55 -29.26
N LEU A 393 3.49 -16.78 -30.29
CA LEU A 393 2.64 -16.54 -31.47
C LEU A 393 2.49 -17.79 -32.36
N TYR A 394 3.32 -18.81 -32.16
CA TYR A 394 3.34 -20.03 -32.98
C TYR A 394 2.93 -21.28 -32.21
N LYS A 395 2.54 -21.14 -30.93
CA LYS A 395 2.01 -22.25 -30.14
C LYS A 395 0.65 -22.67 -30.67
N THR A 396 0.39 -23.98 -30.65
CA THR A 396 -0.86 -24.57 -31.14
C THR A 396 -1.89 -24.75 -30.04
N ASP A 397 -1.44 -24.92 -28.80
CA ASP A 397 -2.30 -24.90 -27.61
C ASP A 397 -2.23 -23.54 -26.92
N PHE A 398 -3.40 -22.99 -26.62
CA PHE A 398 -3.54 -21.74 -25.89
C PHE A 398 -3.14 -21.89 -24.42
N ALA A 399 -3.28 -23.09 -23.84
CA ALA A 399 -2.87 -23.38 -22.47
C ALA A 399 -1.36 -23.20 -22.25
N ASP A 400 -0.57 -23.28 -23.31
CA ASP A 400 0.88 -23.06 -23.27
C ASP A 400 1.26 -21.56 -23.24
N ILE A 401 0.30 -20.65 -23.38
CA ILE A 401 0.52 -19.20 -23.41
C ILE A 401 0.22 -18.62 -22.02
N SER A 402 1.15 -17.83 -21.47
CA SER A 402 0.95 -17.19 -20.16
C SER A 402 -0.14 -16.12 -20.22
N VAL A 403 -1.13 -16.22 -19.34
CA VAL A 403 -2.25 -15.28 -19.23
C VAL A 403 -2.06 -14.38 -18.01
N ALA A 404 -2.04 -13.06 -18.25
CA ALA A 404 -1.97 -12.08 -17.19
C ALA A 404 -3.23 -12.15 -16.31
N PRO A 405 -3.09 -11.97 -14.99
CA PRO A 405 -4.20 -12.08 -14.08
C PRO A 405 -5.08 -10.81 -14.10
N ASN A 406 -6.39 -10.99 -14.02
CA ASN A 406 -7.35 -9.90 -13.83
C ASN A 406 -7.73 -9.80 -12.34
N TRP A 407 -7.31 -8.73 -11.66
CA TRP A 407 -7.51 -8.58 -10.22
C TRP A 407 -8.99 -8.52 -9.83
N GLN A 408 -9.82 -7.84 -10.64
CA GLN A 408 -11.26 -7.76 -10.40
C GLN A 408 -11.91 -9.15 -10.42
N THR A 409 -11.55 -9.99 -11.39
CA THR A 409 -12.15 -11.32 -11.57
C THR A 409 -11.73 -12.28 -10.45
N MET A 410 -10.47 -12.17 -10.02
CA MET A 410 -9.87 -13.06 -9.02
C MET A 410 -10.20 -12.67 -7.58
N PHE A 411 -10.13 -11.37 -7.27
CA PHE A 411 -10.21 -10.85 -5.90
C PHE A 411 -11.43 -9.96 -5.66
N GLY A 412 -12.17 -9.59 -6.72
CA GLY A 412 -13.41 -8.85 -6.58
C GLY A 412 -14.44 -9.60 -5.74
N PRO A 413 -15.23 -8.89 -4.92
CA PRO A 413 -16.18 -9.49 -4.01
C PRO A 413 -17.33 -10.14 -4.78
N LYS A 414 -17.74 -11.34 -4.36
CA LYS A 414 -18.88 -12.06 -4.93
C LYS A 414 -19.90 -12.34 -3.85
N LEU A 415 -21.19 -12.34 -4.19
CA LEU A 415 -22.22 -12.80 -3.28
C LEU A 415 -22.44 -14.29 -3.43
N VAL A 416 -22.68 -14.95 -2.30
CA VAL A 416 -23.12 -16.34 -2.20
C VAL A 416 -24.22 -16.44 -1.16
N ARG A 417 -25.14 -17.39 -1.35
CA ARG A 417 -26.16 -17.76 -0.36
C ARG A 417 -25.75 -19.04 0.33
N THR A 418 -25.70 -19.05 1.64
CA THR A 418 -25.41 -20.26 2.42
C THR A 418 -26.67 -21.10 2.61
N ALA A 419 -26.58 -22.41 2.37
CA ALA A 419 -27.73 -23.31 2.39
C ALA A 419 -28.29 -23.56 3.81
N HIS A 420 -27.44 -23.48 4.83
CA HIS A 420 -27.79 -23.82 6.21
C HIS A 420 -28.59 -22.73 6.94
N ASP A 421 -28.46 -21.46 6.53
CA ASP A 421 -29.16 -20.31 7.13
C ASP A 421 -29.93 -19.46 6.09
N GLY A 422 -29.74 -19.70 4.79
CA GLY A 422 -30.37 -18.96 3.70
C GLY A 422 -29.84 -17.54 3.51
N MET A 423 -28.79 -17.14 4.26
CA MET A 423 -28.29 -15.76 4.28
C MET A 423 -27.34 -15.47 3.14
N LEU A 424 -27.30 -14.21 2.72
CA LEU A 424 -26.32 -13.71 1.77
C LEU A 424 -25.02 -13.34 2.47
N HIS A 425 -23.91 -13.69 1.82
CA HIS A 425 -22.57 -13.41 2.29
C HIS A 425 -21.66 -12.98 1.15
N ILE A 426 -20.64 -12.19 1.50
CA ILE A 426 -19.58 -11.79 0.59
C ILE A 426 -18.45 -12.82 0.66
N ASP A 427 -18.15 -13.48 -0.46
CA ASP A 427 -17.07 -14.47 -0.59
C ASP A 427 -15.77 -13.81 -1.06
N THR A 428 -14.81 -13.67 -0.14
CA THR A 428 -13.46 -13.14 -0.39
C THR A 428 -12.39 -14.05 0.25
N PRO A 429 -11.10 -13.89 -0.09
CA PRO A 429 -10.02 -14.58 0.60
C PRO A 429 -10.06 -14.41 2.13
N MET A 430 -10.41 -13.22 2.65
CA MET A 430 -10.55 -12.99 4.10
C MET A 430 -11.65 -13.86 4.71
N HIS A 431 -12.83 -13.90 4.09
CA HIS A 431 -13.92 -14.72 4.60
C HIS A 431 -13.53 -16.19 4.65
N ARG A 432 -12.90 -16.70 3.59
CA ARG A 432 -12.46 -18.11 3.51
C ARG A 432 -11.39 -18.45 4.56
N VAL A 433 -10.45 -17.54 4.85
CA VAL A 433 -9.34 -17.78 5.79
C VAL A 433 -9.77 -17.61 7.25
N LEU A 434 -10.55 -16.57 7.55
CA LEU A 434 -10.97 -16.28 8.93
C LEU A 434 -12.25 -17.01 9.33
N GLY A 435 -13.07 -17.43 8.36
CA GLY A 435 -14.38 -18.04 8.61
C GLY A 435 -15.41 -17.03 9.15
N ALA A 436 -15.28 -15.76 8.79
CA ALA A 436 -16.11 -14.66 9.28
C ALA A 436 -16.38 -13.62 8.16
N PRO A 437 -17.41 -12.77 8.29
CA PRO A 437 -17.68 -11.67 7.36
C PRO A 437 -16.46 -10.79 7.06
N THR A 438 -16.53 -10.07 5.95
CA THR A 438 -15.43 -9.23 5.42
C THR A 438 -15.22 -7.92 6.19
N VAL A 439 -15.81 -7.80 7.38
CA VAL A 439 -15.60 -6.70 8.32
C VAL A 439 -15.02 -7.31 9.59
N MET A 440 -13.92 -6.75 10.11
CA MET A 440 -13.30 -7.22 11.36
C MET A 440 -12.98 -6.07 12.31
N VAL A 441 -12.79 -6.39 13.58
CA VAL A 441 -12.34 -5.45 14.61
C VAL A 441 -10.89 -5.71 14.98
N ALA A 442 -10.07 -4.67 14.89
CA ALA A 442 -8.64 -4.74 15.18
C ALA A 442 -8.35 -4.92 16.67
N GLY A 443 -7.16 -5.44 16.97
CA GLY A 443 -6.58 -5.42 18.31
C GLY A 443 -6.17 -4.00 18.70
N MET A 444 -6.84 -3.43 19.69
CA MET A 444 -6.63 -2.07 20.19
C MET A 444 -6.44 -2.06 21.70
N THR A 445 -5.35 -1.46 22.17
CA THR A 445 -5.18 -1.16 23.60
C THR A 445 -5.65 0.28 23.83
N PRO A 446 -6.68 0.53 24.68
CA PRO A 446 -7.21 -0.38 25.70
C PRO A 446 -8.46 -1.18 25.28
N THR A 447 -9.19 -0.73 24.25
CA THR A 447 -10.59 -1.13 24.01
C THR A 447 -10.80 -2.64 23.84
N THR A 448 -9.94 -3.35 23.10
CA THR A 448 -10.08 -4.81 22.88
C THR A 448 -9.20 -5.64 23.81
N VAL A 449 -8.69 -5.05 24.91
CA VAL A 449 -8.20 -5.82 26.06
C VAL A 449 -9.38 -6.43 26.84
N ASN A 450 -10.56 -5.84 26.71
CA ASN A 450 -11.81 -6.28 27.32
C ASN A 450 -12.37 -7.55 26.63
N GLU A 451 -12.27 -8.69 27.33
CA GLU A 451 -12.76 -9.99 26.89
C GLU A 451 -14.27 -10.03 26.63
N ARG A 452 -15.06 -9.23 27.34
CA ARG A 452 -16.51 -9.18 27.14
C ARG A 452 -16.86 -8.48 25.83
N PHE A 453 -16.10 -7.43 25.50
CA PHE A 453 -16.28 -6.71 24.24
C PHE A 453 -15.89 -7.59 23.04
N VAL A 454 -14.73 -8.26 23.12
CA VAL A 454 -14.29 -9.22 22.09
C VAL A 454 -15.29 -10.36 21.95
N ALA A 455 -15.83 -10.89 23.06
CA ALA A 455 -16.88 -11.90 23.02
C ALA A 455 -18.16 -11.40 22.35
N ALA A 456 -18.58 -10.15 22.62
CA ALA A 456 -19.76 -9.56 22.00
C ALA A 456 -19.61 -9.46 20.47
N ILE A 457 -18.42 -9.07 19.98
CA ILE A 457 -18.12 -9.02 18.54
C ILE A 457 -18.15 -10.42 17.93
N ASN A 458 -17.41 -11.38 18.51
CA ASN A 458 -17.35 -12.76 18.02
C ASN A 458 -18.74 -13.42 18.03
N ASN A 459 -19.54 -13.19 19.07
CA ASN A 459 -20.90 -13.74 19.18
C ASN A 459 -21.89 -13.11 18.19
N SER A 460 -21.55 -11.95 17.64
CA SER A 460 -22.27 -11.29 16.54
C SER A 460 -21.84 -11.84 15.17
N GLY A 461 -20.87 -12.76 15.12
CA GLY A 461 -20.43 -13.43 13.89
C GLY A 461 -19.19 -12.82 13.25
N TYR A 462 -18.61 -11.76 13.84
CA TYR A 462 -17.48 -11.04 13.26
C TYR A 462 -16.15 -11.42 13.90
N HIS A 463 -15.07 -11.31 13.13
CA HIS A 463 -13.73 -11.55 13.66
C HIS A 463 -13.23 -10.36 14.49
N ALA A 464 -12.69 -10.63 15.68
CA ALA A 464 -12.02 -9.64 16.52
C ALA A 464 -10.70 -10.16 17.10
N GLU A 465 -9.74 -9.25 17.25
CA GLU A 465 -8.46 -9.56 17.91
C GLU A 465 -8.47 -9.10 19.37
N LEU A 466 -8.13 -10.01 20.27
CA LEU A 466 -7.90 -9.71 21.69
C LEU A 466 -6.54 -9.00 21.83
N ALA A 467 -6.53 -7.77 22.35
CA ALA A 467 -5.30 -7.00 22.49
C ALA A 467 -4.43 -7.51 23.64
N GLY A 468 -3.24 -8.02 23.31
CA GLY A 468 -2.24 -8.49 24.28
C GLY A 468 -1.52 -7.37 25.03
N GLY A 469 -1.59 -6.12 24.55
CA GLY A 469 -0.85 -4.99 25.14
C GLY A 469 -1.15 -4.73 26.63
N GLY A 470 -2.38 -5.02 27.07
CA GLY A 470 -2.78 -4.91 28.49
C GLY A 470 -2.47 -6.14 29.36
N MET A 471 -1.81 -7.17 28.81
CA MET A 471 -1.49 -8.41 29.51
C MET A 471 -0.02 -8.41 29.91
N HIS A 472 0.29 -8.10 31.17
CA HIS A 472 1.67 -7.89 31.65
C HIS A 472 2.35 -9.13 32.24
N SER A 473 1.67 -10.28 32.28
CA SER A 473 2.24 -11.55 32.72
C SER A 473 1.53 -12.73 32.05
N GLU A 474 2.21 -13.88 31.99
CA GLU A 474 1.65 -15.12 31.46
C GLU A 474 0.34 -15.51 32.19
N LYS A 475 0.32 -15.45 33.53
CA LYS A 475 -0.87 -15.78 34.32
C LYS A 475 -2.05 -14.85 34.04
N ALA A 476 -1.79 -13.57 33.76
CA ALA A 476 -2.84 -12.62 33.39
C ALA A 476 -3.40 -12.95 31.99
N MET A 477 -2.52 -13.31 31.05
CA MET A 477 -2.91 -13.72 29.70
C MET A 477 -3.73 -15.01 29.69
N GLU A 478 -3.24 -16.07 30.36
CA GLU A 478 -3.97 -17.33 30.45
C GLU A 478 -5.37 -17.14 31.05
N ARG A 479 -5.48 -16.33 32.13
CA ARG A 479 -6.77 -16.01 32.72
C ARG A 479 -7.69 -15.32 31.73
N LYS A 480 -7.19 -14.27 31.06
CA LYS A 480 -7.97 -13.45 30.12
C LYS A 480 -8.49 -14.26 28.94
N ILE A 481 -7.64 -15.11 28.35
CA ILE A 481 -8.03 -16.00 27.26
C ILE A 481 -9.07 -17.02 27.74
N ASN A 482 -8.87 -17.66 28.89
CA ASN A 482 -9.84 -18.62 29.43
C ASN A 482 -11.19 -17.97 29.78
N ASP A 483 -11.20 -16.72 30.23
CA ASP A 483 -12.43 -15.98 30.48
C ASP A 483 -13.14 -15.62 29.16
N LEU A 484 -12.39 -15.27 28.11
CA LEU A 484 -12.95 -15.10 26.77
C LEU A 484 -13.57 -16.40 26.23
N VAL A 485 -12.89 -17.55 26.39
CA VAL A 485 -13.39 -18.87 25.96
C VAL A 485 -14.75 -19.20 26.56
N LYS A 486 -14.99 -18.83 27.82
CA LYS A 486 -16.29 -19.05 28.49
C LYS A 486 -17.42 -18.18 27.94
N LEU A 487 -17.09 -17.08 27.25
CA LEU A 487 -18.05 -16.09 26.76
C LEU A 487 -18.36 -16.25 25.27
N VAL A 488 -17.43 -16.79 24.48
CA VAL A 488 -17.63 -16.99 23.03
C VAL A 488 -18.46 -18.25 22.75
N LYS A 489 -19.27 -18.22 21.69
CA LYS A 489 -20.00 -19.39 21.21
C LYS A 489 -19.04 -20.50 20.77
N PRO A 490 -19.39 -21.79 20.98
CA PRO A 490 -18.60 -22.91 20.47
C PRO A 490 -18.29 -22.78 18.97
N GLY A 491 -17.06 -23.15 18.59
CA GLY A 491 -16.56 -23.03 17.21
C GLY A 491 -15.94 -21.68 16.85
N GLN A 492 -16.10 -20.65 17.68
CA GLN A 492 -15.43 -19.36 17.49
C GLN A 492 -13.95 -19.45 17.87
N GLY A 493 -13.09 -19.00 16.95
CA GLY A 493 -11.65 -18.93 17.18
C GLY A 493 -11.22 -17.59 17.79
N ILE A 494 -10.14 -17.62 18.59
CA ILE A 494 -9.54 -16.45 19.21
C ILE A 494 -8.24 -16.11 18.45
N THR A 495 -8.14 -14.87 18.00
CA THR A 495 -6.89 -14.26 17.52
C THR A 495 -6.38 -13.28 18.56
N VAL A 496 -5.08 -13.32 18.87
CA VAL A 496 -4.46 -12.42 19.84
C VAL A 496 -3.49 -11.48 19.13
N ASN A 497 -3.62 -10.18 19.38
CA ASN A 497 -2.75 -9.15 18.85
C ASN A 497 -1.62 -8.84 19.84
N CYS A 498 -0.39 -9.20 19.49
CA CYS A 498 0.82 -8.98 20.29
C CYS A 498 1.68 -7.87 19.67
N ILE A 499 2.36 -7.10 20.52
CA ILE A 499 3.22 -5.98 20.10
C ILE A 499 4.67 -6.44 20.06
N TYR A 500 5.25 -6.58 18.86
CA TYR A 500 6.58 -7.19 18.66
C TYR A 500 7.70 -6.34 19.27
N VAL A 501 7.67 -5.01 19.13
CA VAL A 501 8.69 -4.13 19.73
C VAL A 501 8.75 -4.25 21.26
N ASN A 502 7.65 -4.65 21.93
CA ASN A 502 7.66 -4.93 23.35
C ASN A 502 8.18 -6.35 23.64
N GLN A 503 9.50 -6.52 23.53
CA GLN A 503 10.18 -7.80 23.69
C GLN A 503 9.94 -8.44 25.07
N ARG A 504 9.71 -7.63 26.11
CA ARG A 504 9.35 -8.14 27.44
C ARG A 504 8.02 -8.87 27.42
N GLN A 505 6.98 -8.30 26.80
CA GLN A 505 5.68 -8.96 26.64
C GLN A 505 5.78 -10.16 25.69
N TRP A 506 6.42 -9.96 24.54
CA TRP A 506 6.60 -11.01 23.54
C TRP A 506 7.19 -12.30 24.11
N SER A 507 8.22 -12.17 24.96
CA SER A 507 8.96 -13.30 25.55
C SER A 507 8.10 -14.32 26.30
N PHE A 508 6.97 -13.90 26.88
CA PHE A 508 6.03 -14.82 27.53
C PHE A 508 4.75 -15.01 26.74
N GLN A 509 4.28 -14.00 25.99
CA GLN A 509 3.02 -14.08 25.25
C GLN A 509 3.07 -15.14 24.15
N PHE A 510 4.12 -15.13 23.33
CA PHE A 510 4.22 -16.04 22.19
C PHE A 510 4.30 -17.51 22.64
N PRO A 511 5.19 -17.92 23.58
CA PRO A 511 5.21 -19.29 24.07
C PRO A 511 3.90 -19.71 24.77
N ALA A 512 3.21 -18.79 25.47
CA ALA A 512 1.95 -19.08 26.14
C ALA A 512 0.83 -19.41 25.14
N LEU A 513 0.75 -18.70 24.00
CA LEU A 513 -0.23 -18.99 22.95
C LEU A 513 -0.08 -20.40 22.39
N LEU A 514 1.16 -20.81 22.10
CA LEU A 514 1.46 -22.16 21.61
C LEU A 514 1.03 -23.23 22.63
N ARG A 515 1.34 -23.02 23.91
CA ARG A 515 0.94 -23.94 24.99
C ARG A 515 -0.57 -24.00 25.17
N LEU A 516 -1.27 -22.87 25.12
CA LEU A 516 -2.73 -22.82 25.25
C LEU A 516 -3.38 -23.57 24.09
N ARG A 517 -2.92 -23.35 22.86
CA ARG A 517 -3.41 -24.08 21.70
C ARG A 517 -3.17 -25.60 21.82
N ALA A 518 -1.98 -26.01 22.25
CA ALA A 518 -1.66 -27.43 22.49
C ALA A 518 -2.55 -28.08 23.58
N LYS A 519 -3.11 -27.29 24.51
CA LYS A 519 -4.10 -27.73 25.52
C LYS A 519 -5.54 -27.76 25.00
N GLY A 520 -5.79 -27.50 23.72
CA GLY A 520 -7.12 -27.46 23.13
C GLY A 520 -7.85 -26.12 23.24
N VAL A 521 -7.21 -25.07 23.76
CA VAL A 521 -7.80 -23.72 23.78
C VAL A 521 -7.98 -23.23 22.33
N PRO A 522 -9.11 -22.60 21.96
CA PRO A 522 -9.41 -22.20 20.58
C PRO A 522 -8.61 -20.96 20.12
N VAL A 523 -7.32 -20.89 20.41
CA VAL A 523 -6.41 -19.88 19.84
C VAL A 523 -6.08 -20.29 18.40
N VAL A 524 -6.61 -19.55 17.43
CA VAL A 524 -6.51 -19.90 16.01
C VAL A 524 -5.67 -18.95 15.18
N GLY A 525 -5.27 -17.81 15.75
CA GLY A 525 -4.46 -16.81 15.05
C GLY A 525 -3.60 -15.96 15.96
N LEU A 526 -2.54 -15.41 15.38
CA LEU A 526 -1.64 -14.44 16.00
C LEU A 526 -1.55 -13.22 15.10
N CYS A 527 -1.86 -12.03 15.62
CA CYS A 527 -1.54 -10.77 14.98
C CYS A 527 -0.30 -10.14 15.61
N ILE A 528 0.61 -9.67 14.76
CA ILE A 528 1.87 -9.03 15.15
C ILE A 528 1.81 -7.56 14.74
N GLY A 529 1.67 -6.68 15.72
CA GLY A 529 1.75 -5.22 15.57
C GLY A 529 3.06 -4.67 16.13
N GLY A 530 3.32 -3.37 15.91
CA GLY A 530 4.53 -2.71 16.43
C GLY A 530 5.82 -3.21 15.79
N GLY A 531 5.80 -3.45 14.47
CA GLY A 531 6.95 -3.86 13.67
C GLY A 531 6.79 -5.25 13.05
N VAL A 532 7.29 -5.42 11.82
CA VAL A 532 7.34 -6.72 11.14
C VAL A 532 8.65 -7.43 11.52
N PRO A 533 8.63 -8.69 12.01
CA PRO A 533 9.83 -9.44 12.33
C PRO A 533 10.77 -9.62 11.13
N SER A 534 12.06 -9.90 11.38
CA SER A 534 12.99 -10.32 10.32
C SER A 534 12.51 -11.62 9.64
N LEU A 535 13.01 -11.92 8.43
CA LEU A 535 12.62 -13.14 7.71
C LEU A 535 12.85 -14.41 8.55
N ASP A 536 14.03 -14.55 9.17
CA ASP A 536 14.35 -15.71 10.01
C ASP A 536 13.45 -15.80 11.25
N SER A 537 13.14 -14.65 11.86
CA SER A 537 12.25 -14.61 13.04
C SER A 537 10.82 -14.99 12.63
N ALA A 538 10.33 -14.45 11.52
CA ALA A 538 9.01 -14.74 10.99
C ALA A 538 8.88 -16.22 10.58
N ALA A 539 9.92 -16.81 9.99
CA ALA A 539 9.95 -18.22 9.65
C ALA A 539 9.82 -19.11 10.88
N ASN A 540 10.64 -18.87 11.91
CA ASN A 540 10.55 -19.60 13.17
C ASN A 540 9.18 -19.45 13.85
N ILE A 541 8.58 -18.24 13.78
CA ILE A 541 7.24 -17.99 14.29
C ILE A 541 6.23 -18.84 13.52
N ILE A 542 6.19 -18.77 12.19
CA ILE A 542 5.23 -19.49 11.35
C ILE A 542 5.36 -20.99 11.52
N ASP A 543 6.58 -21.53 11.57
CA ASP A 543 6.80 -22.97 11.78
C ASP A 543 6.28 -23.42 13.15
N SER A 544 6.48 -22.61 14.20
CA SER A 544 5.93 -22.87 15.54
C SER A 544 4.41 -22.77 15.57
N LEU A 545 3.81 -21.79 14.88
CA LEU A 545 2.36 -21.65 14.73
C LEU A 545 1.77 -22.88 14.03
N ARG A 546 2.39 -23.31 12.93
CA ARG A 546 2.00 -24.50 12.16
C ARG A 546 2.07 -25.75 13.04
N ALA A 547 3.18 -25.95 13.76
CA ALA A 547 3.36 -27.09 14.66
C ALA A 547 2.34 -27.12 15.81
N ALA A 548 1.93 -25.95 16.32
CA ALA A 548 0.87 -25.84 17.32
C ALA A 548 -0.55 -25.95 16.73
N GLY A 549 -0.73 -25.94 15.41
CA GLY A 549 -2.04 -25.95 14.76
C GLY A 549 -2.78 -24.61 14.85
N ILE A 550 -2.05 -23.49 14.92
CA ILE A 550 -2.58 -22.13 14.72
C ILE A 550 -2.72 -21.90 13.20
N ARG A 551 -3.84 -21.31 12.77
CA ARG A 551 -4.30 -21.36 11.37
C ARG A 551 -3.87 -20.19 10.51
N HIS A 552 -3.53 -19.04 11.10
CA HIS A 552 -3.08 -17.86 10.38
C HIS A 552 -2.17 -16.97 11.24
N VAL A 553 -1.38 -16.16 10.56
CA VAL A 553 -0.63 -15.05 11.15
C VAL A 553 -1.08 -13.75 10.49
N ALA A 554 -1.16 -12.67 11.25
CA ALA A 554 -1.43 -11.33 10.72
C ALA A 554 -0.26 -10.39 11.01
N PHE A 555 0.06 -9.50 10.07
CA PHE A 555 1.05 -8.43 10.22
C PHE A 555 0.39 -7.08 9.96
N LYS A 556 0.82 -6.06 10.72
CA LYS A 556 0.42 -4.66 10.54
C LYS A 556 1.59 -3.83 9.99
N PRO A 557 1.92 -3.91 8.69
CA PRO A 557 2.97 -3.08 8.09
C PRO A 557 2.53 -1.62 8.01
N SER A 558 3.48 -0.70 8.18
CA SER A 558 3.23 0.75 8.25
C SER A 558 3.86 1.55 7.11
N THR A 559 4.65 0.90 6.23
CA THR A 559 5.35 1.50 5.09
C THR A 559 5.32 0.56 3.88
N ALA A 560 5.59 1.08 2.68
CA ALA A 560 5.72 0.26 1.46
C ALA A 560 6.84 -0.79 1.58
N GLU A 561 7.95 -0.47 2.25
CA GLU A 561 9.02 -1.42 2.52
C GLU A 561 8.58 -2.55 3.45
N ALA A 562 7.86 -2.22 4.53
CA ALA A 562 7.30 -3.22 5.44
C ALA A 562 6.30 -4.14 4.72
N ILE A 563 5.50 -3.61 3.77
CA ILE A 563 4.63 -4.44 2.92
C ILE A 563 5.47 -5.42 2.09
N ARG A 564 6.51 -4.95 1.39
CA ARG A 564 7.40 -5.82 0.59
C ARG A 564 8.05 -6.89 1.46
N HIS A 565 8.39 -6.56 2.71
CA HIS A 565 8.93 -7.52 3.67
C HIS A 565 7.92 -8.60 4.07
N VAL A 566 6.65 -8.23 4.34
CA VAL A 566 5.57 -9.21 4.56
C VAL A 566 5.37 -10.10 3.34
N VAL A 567 5.47 -9.56 2.12
CA VAL A 567 5.40 -10.36 0.89
C VAL A 567 6.53 -11.38 0.82
N ASN A 568 7.75 -11.01 1.19
CA ASN A 568 8.88 -11.95 1.23
C ASN A 568 8.66 -13.06 2.26
N ILE A 569 8.11 -12.74 3.44
CA ILE A 569 7.72 -13.74 4.45
C ILE A 569 6.66 -14.69 3.87
N ALA A 570 5.60 -14.15 3.25
CA ALA A 570 4.53 -14.96 2.68
C ALA A 570 5.02 -15.87 1.55
N ARG A 571 5.95 -15.38 0.71
CA ARG A 571 6.55 -16.15 -0.38
C ARG A 571 7.44 -17.29 0.11
N ALA A 572 8.09 -17.13 1.26
CA ALA A 572 8.87 -18.18 1.91
C ALA A 572 7.99 -19.29 2.54
N HIS A 573 6.73 -19.00 2.85
CA HIS A 573 5.76 -19.92 3.47
C HIS A 573 4.44 -19.94 2.70
N ALA A 574 4.50 -20.27 1.41
CA ALA A 574 3.37 -20.20 0.48
C ALA A 574 2.16 -21.07 0.86
N ASP A 575 2.35 -22.05 1.77
CA ASP A 575 1.32 -22.93 2.31
C ASP A 575 0.57 -22.35 3.53
N PHE A 576 1.07 -21.27 4.14
CA PHE A 576 0.53 -20.72 5.38
C PHE A 576 -0.20 -19.39 5.15
N PRO A 577 -1.44 -19.21 5.63
CA PRO A 577 -2.19 -17.96 5.47
C PRO A 577 -1.55 -16.77 6.21
N VAL A 578 -1.32 -15.68 5.48
CA VAL A 578 -0.78 -14.42 5.99
C VAL A 578 -1.78 -13.28 5.79
N VAL A 579 -2.32 -12.74 6.87
CA VAL A 579 -3.23 -11.58 6.82
C VAL A 579 -2.40 -10.29 6.90
N LEU A 580 -2.38 -9.53 5.82
CA LEU A 580 -1.72 -8.23 5.75
C LEU A 580 -2.75 -7.14 6.07
N GLN A 581 -2.69 -6.61 7.30
CA GLN A 581 -3.57 -5.54 7.76
C GLN A 581 -2.92 -4.19 7.49
N TRP A 582 -3.26 -3.58 6.36
CA TRP A 582 -2.72 -2.28 5.96
C TRP A 582 -3.42 -1.14 6.70
N THR A 583 -2.65 -0.32 7.41
CA THR A 583 -3.12 0.89 8.07
C THR A 583 -2.20 2.06 7.73
N GLY A 584 -2.77 3.13 7.18
CA GLY A 584 -2.04 4.36 6.86
C GLY A 584 -1.92 5.31 8.07
N GLY A 585 -1.37 6.49 7.84
CA GLY A 585 -1.14 7.50 8.87
C GLY A 585 -2.42 8.07 9.51
N ARG A 586 -3.57 7.94 8.85
CA ARG A 586 -4.88 8.38 9.37
C ARG A 586 -5.53 7.45 10.42
N ALA A 587 -4.80 6.45 10.91
CA ALA A 587 -5.29 5.49 11.91
C ALA A 587 -5.46 6.14 13.30
N GLY A 588 -6.25 5.50 14.18
CA GLY A 588 -6.35 5.91 15.59
C GLY A 588 -5.26 5.26 16.44
N GLY A 589 -4.82 5.94 17.50
CA GLY A 589 -3.69 5.47 18.31
C GLY A 589 -2.37 5.55 17.54
N HIS A 590 -1.50 4.54 17.68
CA HIS A 590 -0.23 4.51 16.96
C HIS A 590 -0.42 4.57 15.44
N HIS A 591 0.29 5.49 14.78
CA HIS A 591 0.16 5.68 13.33
C HIS A 591 1.49 6.00 12.65
N SER A 592 1.54 5.77 11.34
CA SER A 592 2.68 6.12 10.48
C SER A 592 2.61 7.56 9.97
N PHE A 593 3.65 7.98 9.25
CA PHE A 593 3.68 9.23 8.50
C PHE A 593 3.12 9.09 7.08
N GLU A 594 2.76 7.86 6.67
CA GLU A 594 2.40 7.53 5.31
C GLU A 594 0.98 7.94 4.97
N ASP A 595 0.78 8.34 3.71
CA ASP A 595 -0.54 8.31 3.10
C ASP A 595 -1.12 6.88 3.09
N PHE A 596 -2.44 6.75 3.07
CA PHE A 596 -3.09 5.46 3.02
C PHE A 596 -2.96 4.78 1.66
N HIS A 597 -3.05 5.52 0.56
CA HIS A 597 -3.19 4.95 -0.78
C HIS A 597 -1.84 4.67 -1.42
N GLN A 598 -0.91 5.62 -1.35
CA GLN A 598 0.36 5.57 -2.08
C GLN A 598 1.16 4.27 -1.85
N PRO A 599 1.37 3.78 -0.60
CA PRO A 599 2.12 2.55 -0.38
C PRO A 599 1.47 1.31 -0.99
N ILE A 600 0.13 1.25 -1.04
CA ILE A 600 -0.58 0.14 -1.68
C ILE A 600 -0.55 0.26 -3.20
N LEU A 601 -0.71 1.46 -3.77
CA LEU A 601 -0.60 1.66 -5.23
C LEU A 601 0.74 1.14 -5.78
N GLU A 602 1.82 1.25 -5.01
CA GLU A 602 3.16 0.76 -5.38
C GLU A 602 3.36 -0.74 -5.16
N THR A 603 2.61 -1.36 -4.25
CA THR A 603 2.89 -2.73 -3.77
C THR A 603 1.79 -3.73 -4.07
N TYR A 604 0.60 -3.30 -4.51
CA TYR A 604 -0.57 -4.15 -4.72
C TYR A 604 -0.29 -5.33 -5.65
N ALA A 605 0.36 -5.09 -6.79
CA ALA A 605 0.74 -6.15 -7.73
C ALA A 605 1.67 -7.19 -7.08
N THR A 606 2.62 -6.73 -6.27
CA THR A 606 3.56 -7.59 -5.55
C THR A 606 2.85 -8.38 -4.45
N VAL A 607 1.91 -7.78 -3.73
CA VAL A 607 1.04 -8.47 -2.76
C VAL A 607 0.22 -9.55 -3.45
N ARG A 608 -0.46 -9.23 -4.56
CA ARG A 608 -1.29 -10.17 -5.31
C ARG A 608 -0.51 -11.24 -6.07
N SER A 609 0.81 -11.12 -6.16
CA SER A 609 1.69 -12.21 -6.65
C SER A 609 1.81 -13.38 -5.67
N CYS A 610 1.36 -13.23 -4.42
CA CYS A 610 1.39 -14.25 -3.38
C CYS A 610 -0.03 -14.70 -3.02
N GLY A 611 -0.40 -15.92 -3.41
CA GLY A 611 -1.77 -16.44 -3.23
C GLY A 611 -2.20 -16.71 -1.78
N ASN A 612 -1.25 -16.75 -0.85
CA ASN A 612 -1.51 -16.94 0.59
C ASN A 612 -1.69 -15.64 1.38
N ILE A 613 -1.56 -14.47 0.73
CA ILE A 613 -1.80 -13.18 1.39
C ILE A 613 -3.28 -12.82 1.32
N VAL A 614 -3.85 -12.52 2.49
CA VAL A 614 -5.15 -11.87 2.64
C VAL A 614 -4.92 -10.39 2.93
N LEU A 615 -5.31 -9.52 2.01
CA LEU A 615 -5.09 -8.08 2.10
C LEU A 615 -6.32 -7.38 2.73
N VAL A 616 -6.15 -6.79 3.91
CA VAL A 616 -7.22 -6.13 4.66
C VAL A 616 -6.93 -4.63 4.79
N ALA A 617 -7.90 -3.79 4.41
CA ALA A 617 -7.81 -2.34 4.52
C ALA A 617 -8.29 -1.87 5.90
N GLY A 618 -7.46 -1.12 6.61
CA GLY A 618 -7.80 -0.45 7.86
C GLY A 618 -7.62 1.07 7.80
N SER A 619 -7.73 1.75 8.94
CA SER A 619 -7.53 3.21 9.12
C SER A 619 -8.59 4.11 8.47
N GLY A 620 -9.49 4.67 9.28
CA GLY A 620 -10.43 5.72 8.87
C GLY A 620 -11.82 5.25 8.45
N PHE A 621 -12.09 3.94 8.39
CA PHE A 621 -13.40 3.41 7.99
C PHE A 621 -14.43 3.42 9.13
N GLY A 622 -15.70 3.61 8.77
CA GLY A 622 -16.80 3.53 9.73
C GLY A 622 -18.21 3.31 9.16
N ASP A 623 -18.37 3.28 7.84
CA ASP A 623 -19.64 3.02 7.16
C ASP A 623 -19.44 2.15 5.89
N ALA A 624 -20.56 1.70 5.30
CA ALA A 624 -20.53 0.91 4.07
C ALA A 624 -20.09 1.74 2.85
N ALA A 625 -20.58 2.97 2.71
CA ALA A 625 -20.34 3.82 1.54
C ALA A 625 -18.86 4.18 1.37
N GLY A 626 -18.16 4.53 2.47
CA GLY A 626 -16.74 4.87 2.43
C GLY A 626 -15.81 3.66 2.29
N SER A 627 -16.28 2.45 2.63
CA SER A 627 -15.45 1.23 2.58
C SER A 627 -15.72 0.32 1.37
N LEU A 628 -16.89 0.41 0.73
CA LEU A 628 -17.25 -0.37 -0.45
C LEU A 628 -16.29 -0.18 -1.64
N PRO A 629 -15.81 1.05 -1.97
CA PRO A 629 -14.85 1.23 -3.07
C PRO A 629 -13.55 0.45 -2.86
N TYR A 630 -13.15 0.22 -1.61
CA TYR A 630 -11.96 -0.57 -1.28
C TYR A 630 -12.22 -2.07 -1.43
N LEU A 631 -13.40 -2.55 -1.06
CA LEU A 631 -13.80 -3.93 -1.29
C LEU A 631 -13.89 -4.26 -2.78
N THR A 632 -14.51 -3.36 -3.55
CA THR A 632 -14.74 -3.54 -5.00
C THR A 632 -13.51 -3.24 -5.85
N GLY A 633 -12.57 -2.45 -5.34
CA GLY A 633 -11.36 -2.04 -6.03
C GLY A 633 -11.48 -0.72 -6.79
N ASP A 634 -12.66 -0.09 -6.83
CA ASP A 634 -12.90 1.15 -7.59
C ASP A 634 -12.00 2.31 -7.14
N TRP A 635 -11.57 2.33 -5.88
CA TRP A 635 -10.75 3.40 -5.30
C TRP A 635 -9.45 3.70 -6.07
N SER A 636 -8.88 2.71 -6.75
CA SER A 636 -7.60 2.85 -7.46
C SER A 636 -7.76 3.39 -8.88
N VAL A 637 -8.98 3.39 -9.42
CA VAL A 637 -9.27 3.84 -10.79
C VAL A 637 -9.00 5.33 -10.95
N ASP A 638 -9.34 6.13 -9.93
CA ASP A 638 -9.08 7.57 -9.90
C ASP A 638 -7.57 7.90 -9.90
N PHE A 639 -6.72 6.93 -9.51
CA PHE A 639 -5.26 7.03 -9.59
C PHE A 639 -4.68 6.50 -10.91
N GLY A 640 -5.52 6.24 -11.91
CA GLY A 640 -5.12 5.73 -13.22
C GLY A 640 -4.61 4.28 -13.18
N LYS A 641 -5.08 3.48 -12.21
CA LYS A 641 -4.72 2.06 -12.06
C LYS A 641 -5.93 1.15 -12.35
N ALA A 642 -5.65 -0.13 -12.56
CA ALA A 642 -6.69 -1.17 -12.56
C ALA A 642 -7.44 -1.19 -11.21
N PRO A 643 -8.69 -1.67 -11.17
CA PRO A 643 -9.38 -1.91 -9.90
C PRO A 643 -8.54 -2.80 -8.96
N MET A 644 -8.39 -2.37 -7.70
CA MET A 644 -7.57 -3.03 -6.68
C MET A 644 -8.42 -3.50 -5.48
N PRO A 645 -9.21 -4.58 -5.61
CA PRO A 645 -10.04 -5.10 -4.51
C PRO A 645 -9.22 -5.42 -3.26
N PHE A 646 -9.72 -5.05 -2.08
CA PHE A 646 -9.28 -5.56 -0.80
C PHE A 646 -10.12 -6.77 -0.39
N ASP A 647 -9.53 -7.70 0.36
CA ASP A 647 -10.23 -8.91 0.78
C ASP A 647 -11.17 -8.66 1.97
N GLY A 648 -10.96 -7.56 2.71
CA GLY A 648 -11.91 -7.08 3.72
C GLY A 648 -11.49 -5.78 4.39
N ILE A 649 -12.32 -5.35 5.35
CA ILE A 649 -12.26 -4.05 6.02
C ILE A 649 -12.07 -4.23 7.51
N LEU A 650 -11.15 -3.46 8.07
CA LEU A 650 -10.83 -3.44 9.48
C LEU A 650 -11.35 -2.15 10.11
N LEU A 651 -12.16 -2.29 11.16
CA LEU A 651 -12.64 -1.19 12.00
C LEU A 651 -11.84 -1.15 13.31
N GLY A 652 -11.37 0.04 13.66
CA GLY A 652 -10.76 0.33 14.95
C GLY A 652 -11.61 1.35 15.72
N SER A 653 -11.25 2.62 15.59
CA SER A 653 -11.91 3.78 16.21
C SER A 653 -13.44 3.84 16.14
N ARG A 654 -14.06 3.30 15.08
CA ARG A 654 -15.53 3.30 14.91
C ARG A 654 -16.25 2.56 16.04
N VAL A 655 -15.67 1.48 16.55
CA VAL A 655 -16.35 0.61 17.53
C VAL A 655 -16.10 1.02 18.99
N MET A 656 -15.29 2.05 19.24
CA MET A 656 -14.99 2.52 20.59
C MET A 656 -16.22 3.13 21.30
N VAL A 657 -17.19 3.64 20.53
CA VAL A 657 -18.45 4.17 21.05
C VAL A 657 -19.53 3.10 21.22
N ALA A 658 -19.22 1.83 20.94
CA ALA A 658 -20.19 0.76 21.06
C ALA A 658 -20.64 0.54 22.50
N LYS A 659 -21.86 0.05 22.69
CA LYS A 659 -22.45 -0.22 24.00
C LYS A 659 -21.59 -1.15 24.85
N GLU A 660 -21.09 -2.21 24.23
CA GLU A 660 -20.33 -3.27 24.88
C GLU A 660 -18.84 -2.91 25.07
N ALA A 661 -18.37 -1.81 24.47
CA ALA A 661 -17.00 -1.34 24.65
C ALA A 661 -16.79 -0.81 26.08
N GLY A 662 -15.61 -1.09 26.64
CA GLY A 662 -15.23 -0.68 28.00
C GLY A 662 -15.02 0.82 28.18
N THR A 663 -15.01 1.60 27.10
CA THR A 663 -14.85 3.06 27.13
C THR A 663 -15.95 3.71 27.94
N ALA A 664 -15.58 4.60 28.87
CA ALA A 664 -16.53 5.24 29.75
C ALA A 664 -17.52 6.11 28.96
N ASP A 665 -18.78 6.18 29.40
CA ASP A 665 -19.84 6.88 28.66
C ASP A 665 -19.48 8.34 28.37
N ALA A 666 -18.91 9.06 29.34
CA ALA A 666 -18.47 10.45 29.12
C ALA A 666 -17.33 10.57 28.09
N ALA A 667 -16.46 9.55 27.97
CA ALA A 667 -15.44 9.50 26.92
C ALA A 667 -16.06 9.18 25.54
N LYS A 668 -17.07 8.30 25.48
CA LYS A 668 -17.84 8.03 24.25
C LYS A 668 -18.54 9.31 23.74
N GLU A 669 -19.09 10.11 24.65
CA GLU A 669 -19.71 11.40 24.29
C GLU A 669 -18.71 12.38 23.68
N LEU A 670 -17.48 12.45 24.22
CA LEU A 670 -16.42 13.26 23.61
C LEU A 670 -16.02 12.76 22.21
N ILE A 671 -16.00 11.44 22.01
CA ILE A 671 -15.75 10.86 20.68
C ILE A 671 -16.86 11.27 19.71
N ALA A 672 -18.12 11.16 20.13
CA ALA A 672 -19.27 11.50 19.28
C ALA A 672 -19.39 13.00 19.00
N ALA A 673 -18.93 13.85 19.92
CA ALA A 673 -18.86 15.29 19.73
C ALA A 673 -17.74 15.74 18.78
N ALA A 674 -16.76 14.87 18.47
CA ALA A 674 -15.65 15.23 17.60
C ALA A 674 -16.09 15.22 16.12
N PRO A 675 -15.98 16.34 15.37
CA PRO A 675 -16.40 16.39 13.97
C PRO A 675 -15.65 15.42 13.06
N GLY A 676 -14.39 15.10 13.39
CA GLY A 676 -13.46 14.35 12.55
C GLY A 676 -12.95 15.15 11.35
N LEU A 677 -12.21 14.49 10.47
CA LEU A 677 -11.53 15.10 9.31
C LEU A 677 -11.76 14.29 8.04
N SER A 678 -11.67 14.95 6.88
CA SER A 678 -11.56 14.23 5.62
C SER A 678 -10.16 13.62 5.44
N ASP A 679 -10.01 12.78 4.42
CA ASP A 679 -8.72 12.19 4.07
C ASP A 679 -7.69 13.24 3.60
N ALA A 680 -8.13 14.33 2.97
CA ALA A 680 -7.22 15.40 2.58
C ALA A 680 -6.69 16.22 3.77
N GLU A 681 -7.35 16.16 4.93
CA GLU A 681 -7.12 17.07 6.06
C GLU A 681 -6.46 16.40 7.27
N TRP A 682 -6.35 15.06 7.31
CA TRP A 682 -5.90 14.35 8.51
C TRP A 682 -4.50 14.78 8.97
N HIS A 683 -3.64 15.21 8.05
CA HIS A 683 -2.30 15.71 8.36
C HIS A 683 -2.29 16.99 9.23
N ASN A 684 -3.41 17.73 9.29
CA ASN A 684 -3.49 18.95 10.08
C ASN A 684 -3.33 18.69 11.59
N THR A 685 -3.50 17.44 12.04
CA THR A 685 -3.33 17.06 13.46
C THR A 685 -1.88 17.15 13.96
N TYR A 686 -0.89 17.13 13.07
CA TYR A 686 0.53 17.29 13.43
C TYR A 686 0.79 18.69 13.99
N ASP A 687 0.16 19.69 13.37
CA ASP A 687 0.39 21.11 13.67
C ASP A 687 -0.42 21.57 14.89
N GLY A 688 -1.63 21.03 15.09
CA GLY A 688 -2.44 21.34 16.26
C GLY A 688 -3.82 20.65 16.27
N PRO A 689 -4.71 21.02 17.20
CA PRO A 689 -6.05 20.47 17.27
C PRO A 689 -6.85 20.74 16.00
N SER A 690 -7.31 19.68 15.32
CA SER A 690 -8.10 19.79 14.09
C SER A 690 -9.17 18.69 14.05
N GLY A 691 -10.41 19.03 13.70
CA GLY A 691 -11.54 18.08 13.70
C GLY A 691 -11.80 17.41 15.07
N GLY A 692 -11.35 18.03 16.16
CA GLY A 692 -11.38 17.44 17.51
C GLY A 692 -10.25 16.45 17.81
N MET A 693 -9.33 16.21 16.88
CA MET A 693 -8.17 15.32 17.04
C MET A 693 -6.86 16.08 17.23
N LEU A 694 -5.86 15.37 17.73
CA LEU A 694 -4.48 15.83 17.88
C LEU A 694 -3.50 14.66 17.67
N THR A 695 -2.32 14.94 17.12
CA THR A 695 -1.20 14.01 17.18
C THR A 695 -0.29 14.36 18.35
N ILE A 696 0.03 13.36 19.18
CA ILE A 696 0.99 13.45 20.29
C ILE A 696 2.14 12.45 20.07
N THR A 697 3.28 12.72 20.69
CA THR A 697 4.45 11.82 20.66
C THR A 697 4.52 11.04 21.98
N SER A 698 4.63 9.71 21.90
CA SER A 698 4.85 8.84 23.06
C SER A 698 6.27 8.97 23.60
N GLU A 699 6.53 8.38 24.77
CA GLU A 699 7.86 8.35 25.38
C GLU A 699 8.93 7.74 24.44
N TYR A 700 8.53 6.77 23.61
CA TYR A 700 9.41 6.08 22.67
C TYR A 700 9.54 6.79 21.31
N GLY A 701 8.96 7.99 21.17
CA GLY A 701 9.02 8.77 19.94
C GLY A 701 8.01 8.36 18.87
N GLU A 702 7.04 7.50 19.22
CA GLU A 702 5.98 7.05 18.31
C GLU A 702 4.82 8.04 18.30
N LEU A 703 4.20 8.22 17.13
CA LEU A 703 3.08 9.14 16.99
C LEU A 703 1.77 8.47 17.39
N ASN A 704 0.91 9.21 18.07
CA ASN A 704 -0.41 8.77 18.50
C ASN A 704 -1.49 9.78 18.13
N HIS A 705 -2.52 9.33 17.42
CA HIS A 705 -3.75 10.11 17.24
C HIS A 705 -4.69 9.90 18.43
N VAL A 706 -5.08 11.03 19.03
CA VAL A 706 -5.97 11.10 20.20
C VAL A 706 -6.99 12.22 20.03
N LEU A 707 -8.09 12.16 20.78
CA LEU A 707 -8.95 13.33 20.97
C LEU A 707 -8.14 14.50 21.55
N ALA A 708 -8.42 15.71 21.08
CA ALA A 708 -7.77 16.94 21.53
C ALA A 708 -8.28 17.43 22.90
N THR A 709 -8.31 16.52 23.89
CA THR A 709 -8.64 16.81 25.30
C THR A 709 -7.62 17.77 25.91
N ARG A 710 -7.94 18.34 27.07
CA ARG A 710 -7.00 19.21 27.82
C ARG A 710 -5.70 18.47 28.15
N ALA A 711 -5.78 17.19 28.51
CA ALA A 711 -4.63 16.32 28.72
C ALA A 711 -3.77 16.14 27.46
N ALA A 712 -4.39 15.82 26.32
CA ALA A 712 -3.67 15.67 25.05
C ALA A 712 -2.97 16.97 24.63
N ARG A 713 -3.63 18.11 24.82
CA ARG A 713 -3.03 19.44 24.56
C ARG A 713 -1.87 19.76 25.48
N LEU A 714 -1.96 19.40 26.77
CA LEU A 714 -0.83 19.51 27.70
C LEU A 714 0.32 18.63 27.24
N CYS A 715 0.06 17.39 26.85
CA CYS A 715 1.06 16.47 26.35
C CYS A 715 1.79 17.02 25.12
N LYS A 716 1.04 17.54 24.14
CA LYS A 716 1.66 18.16 22.96
C LYS A 716 2.50 19.37 23.34
N TYR A 717 2.00 20.25 24.20
CA TYR A 717 2.75 21.41 24.67
C TYR A 717 4.07 21.02 25.36
N LEU A 718 4.03 20.09 26.31
CA LEU A 718 5.24 19.62 27.01
C LEU A 718 6.16 18.82 26.09
N GLY A 719 5.59 18.04 25.18
CA GLY A 719 6.30 17.31 24.13
C GLY A 719 7.13 18.24 23.26
N ASP A 720 6.48 19.26 22.69
CA ASP A 720 7.08 20.18 21.73
C ASP A 720 8.09 21.13 22.41
N THR A 721 7.86 21.53 23.66
CA THR A 721 8.67 22.55 24.36
C THR A 721 9.73 22.02 25.33
N ILE A 722 9.52 20.84 25.92
CA ILE A 722 10.41 20.28 26.96
C ILE A 722 10.97 18.92 26.53
N LEU A 723 10.10 17.95 26.24
CA LEU A 723 10.53 16.55 26.01
C LEU A 723 11.25 16.37 24.67
N SER A 724 11.08 17.29 23.72
CA SER A 724 11.84 17.37 22.46
C SER A 724 13.31 17.75 22.65
N GLN A 725 13.67 18.33 23.81
CA GLN A 725 15.04 18.74 24.12
C GLN A 725 15.85 17.55 24.67
N PRO A 726 17.20 17.62 24.66
CA PRO A 726 18.04 16.61 25.31
C PRO A 726 17.68 16.40 26.79
N ARG A 727 17.69 15.14 27.26
CA ARG A 727 17.21 14.74 28.59
C ARG A 727 17.90 15.50 29.73
N GLU A 728 19.16 15.86 29.54
CA GLU A 728 19.96 16.62 30.50
C GLU A 728 19.39 18.03 30.76
N LYS A 729 18.62 18.58 29.82
CA LYS A 729 17.97 19.89 29.95
C LYS A 729 16.58 19.82 30.58
N HIS A 730 15.98 18.63 30.67
CA HIS A 730 14.58 18.48 31.11
C HIS A 730 14.36 19.08 32.50
N ALA A 731 15.17 18.70 33.48
CA ALA A 731 15.04 19.20 34.85
C ALA A 731 15.07 20.75 34.92
N LEU A 732 16.00 21.38 34.21
CA LEU A 732 16.13 22.84 34.18
C LEU A 732 14.92 23.51 33.52
N LEU A 733 14.41 22.96 32.41
CA LEU A 733 13.24 23.49 31.71
C LEU A 733 11.94 23.30 32.50
N LEU A 734 11.81 22.16 33.19
CA LEU A 734 10.69 21.86 34.08
C LEU A 734 10.68 22.84 35.26
N LEU A 735 11.82 23.06 35.91
CA LEU A 735 11.94 24.00 37.03
C LEU A 735 11.65 25.44 36.62
N ALA A 736 12.08 25.86 35.43
CA ALA A 736 11.81 27.20 34.91
C ALA A 736 10.32 27.51 34.71
N ARG A 737 9.48 26.48 34.56
CA ARG A 737 8.01 26.59 34.39
C ARG A 737 7.24 25.79 35.44
N ARG A 738 7.85 25.57 36.61
CA ARG A 738 7.35 24.66 37.64
C ARG A 738 5.89 24.93 38.00
N ASP A 739 5.56 26.16 38.37
CA ASP A 739 4.22 26.51 38.87
C ASP A 739 3.14 26.37 37.78
N GLU A 740 3.49 26.73 36.54
CA GLU A 740 2.63 26.53 35.37
C GLU A 740 2.33 25.04 35.15
N ILE A 741 3.38 24.21 35.13
CA ILE A 741 3.27 22.77 34.89
C ILE A 741 2.44 22.11 35.99
N ILE A 742 2.72 22.42 37.26
CA ILE A 742 1.97 21.87 38.40
C ILE A 742 0.49 22.29 38.34
N ALA A 743 0.20 23.55 38.04
CA ALA A 743 -1.17 24.02 37.87
C ALA A 743 -1.90 23.26 36.76
N ARG A 744 -1.23 23.02 35.62
CA ARG A 744 -1.79 22.26 34.51
C ARG A 744 -1.91 20.76 34.78
N LEU A 745 -0.97 20.14 35.49
CA LEU A 745 -1.12 18.74 35.93
C LEU A 745 -2.36 18.58 36.82
N ASN A 746 -2.58 19.50 37.76
CA ASN A 746 -3.71 19.47 38.67
C ASN A 746 -5.06 19.77 38.01
N SER A 747 -5.10 20.56 36.94
CA SER A 747 -6.34 20.95 36.27
C SER A 747 -6.66 20.12 35.02
N ASP A 748 -5.66 19.85 34.18
CA ASP A 748 -5.82 19.31 32.82
C ASP A 748 -5.44 17.84 32.69
N TYR A 749 -4.76 17.23 33.67
CA TYR A 749 -4.16 15.91 33.50
C TYR A 749 -4.72 14.85 34.44
N MET A 750 -4.63 13.59 34.02
CA MET A 750 -5.04 12.41 34.78
C MET A 750 -4.10 12.13 35.96
N ARG A 751 -2.83 12.55 35.87
CA ARG A 751 -1.83 12.45 36.94
C ARG A 751 -1.62 13.83 37.55
N PRO A 752 -2.34 14.18 38.64
CA PRO A 752 -2.13 15.44 39.32
C PRO A 752 -0.73 15.49 39.95
N TRP A 753 -0.32 16.70 40.32
CA TRP A 753 0.82 16.86 41.22
C TRP A 753 0.50 16.22 42.57
N PHE A 754 1.44 15.43 43.09
CA PHE A 754 1.21 14.71 44.33
C PHE A 754 1.10 15.68 45.52
N GLY A 755 2.04 16.63 45.62
CA GLY A 755 2.23 17.45 46.81
C GLY A 755 1.07 18.39 47.11
N ARG A 756 0.32 18.11 48.18
CA ARG A 756 -0.83 18.91 48.62
C ARG A 756 -1.06 18.78 50.12
N LYS A 757 -1.15 19.91 50.81
CA LYS A 757 -1.48 19.96 52.24
C LYS A 757 -2.94 19.64 52.52
N ALA A 758 -3.26 19.35 53.78
CA ALA A 758 -4.63 19.11 54.23
C ALA A 758 -5.58 20.31 53.97
N ASP A 759 -5.04 21.53 53.97
CA ASP A 759 -5.78 22.77 53.66
C ASP A 759 -5.95 23.05 52.15
N GLY A 760 -5.43 22.16 51.29
CA GLY A 760 -5.52 22.26 49.84
C GLY A 760 -4.38 23.02 49.17
N ARG A 761 -3.44 23.63 49.91
CA ARG A 761 -2.26 24.28 49.32
C ARG A 761 -1.39 23.28 48.57
N VAL A 762 -0.95 23.67 47.38
CA VAL A 762 -0.03 22.91 46.54
C VAL A 762 1.40 23.16 47.01
N VAL A 763 2.14 22.10 47.33
CA VAL A 763 3.48 22.15 47.94
C VAL A 763 4.38 21.05 47.37
N ASP A 764 5.68 21.06 47.67
CA ASP A 764 6.58 19.94 47.36
C ASP A 764 6.47 18.82 48.41
N LEU A 765 7.05 17.65 48.10
CA LEU A 765 7.05 16.49 49.01
C LEU A 765 7.73 16.81 50.35
N GLU A 766 8.80 17.62 50.34
CA GLU A 766 9.49 18.08 51.57
C GLU A 766 8.61 18.89 52.51
N ASP A 767 7.54 19.50 52.01
CA ASP A 767 6.66 20.34 52.79
C ASP A 767 5.48 19.61 53.41
N MET A 768 5.25 18.35 53.01
CA MET A 768 4.16 17.50 53.48
C MET A 768 4.54 16.75 54.76
N THR A 769 3.55 16.50 55.61
CA THR A 769 3.70 15.62 56.77
C THR A 769 3.40 14.16 56.40
N TYR A 770 3.80 13.20 57.26
CA TYR A 770 3.53 11.78 57.02
C TYR A 770 2.03 11.49 56.88
N ALA A 771 1.20 12.10 57.73
CA ALA A 771 -0.25 11.95 57.68
C ALA A 771 -0.84 12.52 56.36
N GLU A 772 -0.31 13.64 55.87
CA GLU A 772 -0.71 14.23 54.59
C GLU A 772 -0.34 13.31 53.41
N VAL A 773 0.85 12.71 53.41
CA VAL A 773 1.28 11.78 52.35
C VAL A 773 0.40 10.52 52.34
N ILE A 774 0.09 9.94 53.50
CA ILE A 774 -0.80 8.77 53.60
C ILE A 774 -2.21 9.11 53.10
N THR A 775 -2.75 10.25 53.53
CA THR A 775 -4.07 10.74 53.07
C THR A 775 -4.10 10.90 51.55
N ARG A 776 -3.05 11.51 50.98
CA ARG A 776 -2.94 11.76 49.53
C ARG A 776 -2.77 10.48 48.72
N LEU A 777 -2.03 9.50 49.23
CA LEU A 777 -1.91 8.18 48.61
C LEU A 777 -3.27 7.50 48.51
N VAL A 778 -4.03 7.49 49.60
CA VAL A 778 -5.39 6.91 49.61
C VAL A 778 -6.31 7.64 48.64
N GLU A 779 -6.28 8.97 48.64
CA GLU A 779 -7.11 9.76 47.72
C GLU A 779 -6.88 9.41 46.24
N LEU A 780 -5.63 9.18 45.84
CA LEU A 780 -5.27 9.00 44.43
C LEU A 780 -5.19 7.52 44.00
N MET A 781 -5.02 6.58 44.94
CA MET A 781 -4.88 5.16 44.65
C MET A 781 -6.12 4.32 44.99
N TYR A 782 -7.09 4.89 45.70
CA TYR A 782 -8.31 4.20 46.15
C TYR A 782 -9.59 4.90 45.69
N VAL A 783 -10.44 4.17 44.97
CA VAL A 783 -11.72 4.67 44.45
C VAL A 783 -12.78 4.54 45.54
N LYS A 784 -12.93 5.60 46.36
CA LYS A 784 -13.79 5.60 47.57
C LYS A 784 -15.22 5.12 47.32
N HIS A 785 -15.88 5.65 46.30
CA HIS A 785 -17.29 5.34 45.99
C HIS A 785 -17.52 3.92 45.47
N GLN A 786 -16.45 3.22 45.03
CA GLN A 786 -16.49 1.81 44.61
C GLN A 786 -15.80 0.87 45.61
N GLN A 787 -15.27 1.42 46.70
CA GLN A 787 -14.54 0.69 47.74
C GLN A 787 -13.47 -0.27 47.18
N ARG A 788 -12.66 0.19 46.21
CA ARG A 788 -11.60 -0.60 45.61
C ARG A 788 -10.31 0.18 45.41
N TRP A 789 -9.19 -0.53 45.49
CA TRP A 789 -7.92 -0.04 44.97
C TRP A 789 -7.96 0.03 43.44
N VAL A 790 -7.32 1.05 42.87
CA VAL A 790 -7.14 1.16 41.41
C VAL A 790 -6.38 -0.05 40.89
N ASP A 791 -5.33 -0.47 41.60
CA ASP A 791 -4.60 -1.71 41.34
C ASP A 791 -4.09 -2.33 42.65
N LYS A 792 -3.98 -3.66 42.69
CA LYS A 792 -3.56 -4.40 43.89
C LYS A 792 -2.14 -4.05 44.33
N SER A 793 -1.28 -3.63 43.41
CA SER A 793 0.10 -3.26 43.72
C SER A 793 0.20 -1.97 44.53
N TYR A 794 -0.79 -1.08 44.47
CA TYR A 794 -0.81 0.16 45.26
C TYR A 794 -1.02 -0.07 46.75
N HIS A 795 -1.76 -1.12 47.12
CA HIS A 795 -1.85 -1.53 48.52
C HIS A 795 -0.46 -1.84 49.10
N ARG A 796 0.39 -2.53 48.34
CA ARG A 796 1.77 -2.80 48.76
C ARG A 796 2.59 -1.53 48.90
N LEU A 797 2.47 -0.58 47.96
CA LEU A 797 3.15 0.72 48.07
C LEU A 797 2.73 1.45 49.34
N MET A 798 1.43 1.44 49.65
CA MET A 798 0.88 2.07 50.86
C MET A 798 1.46 1.45 52.13
N VAL A 799 1.44 0.12 52.22
CA VAL A 799 1.99 -0.62 53.37
C VAL A 799 3.49 -0.36 53.54
N ASP A 800 4.26 -0.37 52.45
CA ASP A 800 5.71 -0.13 52.52
C ASP A 800 6.02 1.31 52.98
N PHE A 801 5.22 2.30 52.57
CA PHE A 801 5.37 3.68 53.04
C PHE A 801 4.98 3.83 54.51
N ILE A 802 3.89 3.17 54.95
CA ILE A 802 3.48 3.18 56.37
C ILE A 802 4.55 2.52 57.24
N GLY A 803 5.10 1.38 56.84
CA GLY A 803 6.20 0.74 57.58
C GLY A 803 7.43 1.63 57.68
N ARG A 804 7.72 2.43 56.65
CA ARG A 804 8.79 3.43 56.70
C ARG A 804 8.47 4.58 57.67
N ALA A 805 7.23 5.07 57.67
CA ALA A 805 6.76 6.08 58.61
C ALA A 805 6.84 5.58 60.06
N GLU A 806 6.43 4.33 60.32
CA GLU A 806 6.57 3.66 61.62
C GLU A 806 8.03 3.62 62.08
N CYS A 807 8.97 3.19 61.23
CA CYS A 807 10.40 3.18 61.56
C CYS A 807 10.96 4.57 61.88
N ARG A 808 10.36 5.65 61.35
CA ARG A 808 10.82 7.01 61.57
C ARG A 808 10.20 7.65 62.81
N LEU A 809 8.91 7.40 63.05
CA LEU A 809 8.10 8.04 64.07
C LEU A 809 8.06 7.24 65.38
N GLY A 810 8.38 5.94 65.33
CA GLY A 810 8.52 5.07 66.49
C GLY A 810 9.77 5.37 67.33
N SER A 811 9.75 4.94 68.60
CA SER A 811 10.89 5.07 69.54
C SER A 811 11.83 3.85 69.48
N ASP A 812 13.01 3.94 70.14
CA ASP A 812 14.14 2.98 70.08
C ASP A 812 13.86 1.55 70.64
N LEU A 813 12.63 1.04 70.66
CA LEU A 813 12.30 -0.34 71.06
C LEU A 813 11.36 -1.03 70.05
N PRO A 814 11.52 -2.34 69.79
CA PRO A 814 10.73 -3.05 68.79
C PRO A 814 9.32 -3.31 69.32
N GLU A 815 8.39 -2.37 69.10
CA GLU A 815 6.98 -2.74 69.05
C GLU A 815 6.77 -3.69 67.86
N MET A 816 5.86 -4.66 68.02
CA MET A 816 5.44 -5.49 66.89
C MET A 816 4.93 -4.58 65.79
N THR A 817 5.42 -4.76 64.55
CA THR A 817 5.04 -3.92 63.42
C THR A 817 3.53 -3.81 63.30
N ILE A 818 3.01 -2.62 63.03
CA ILE A 818 1.56 -2.37 62.84
C ILE A 818 0.99 -2.95 61.53
N VAL A 819 1.83 -3.55 60.68
CA VAL A 819 1.42 -4.11 59.38
C VAL A 819 0.21 -5.08 59.48
N PRO A 820 0.12 -5.99 60.46
CA PRO A 820 -1.06 -6.83 60.65
C PRO A 820 -2.31 -6.02 61.00
N ASP A 821 -2.18 -4.97 61.82
CA ASP A 821 -3.30 -4.13 62.28
C ASP A 821 -3.88 -3.28 61.14
N ILE A 822 -3.03 -2.82 60.21
CA ILE A 822 -3.48 -2.01 59.07
C ILE A 822 -4.02 -2.83 57.90
N GLN A 823 -3.82 -4.15 57.89
CA GLN A 823 -4.21 -5.01 56.77
C GLN A 823 -5.74 -5.13 56.63
N ASP A 824 -6.46 -5.07 57.76
CA ASP A 824 -7.92 -5.16 57.82
C ASP A 824 -8.61 -3.79 57.97
N LEU A 825 -7.85 -2.70 58.10
CA LEU A 825 -8.40 -1.35 58.23
C LEU A 825 -8.89 -0.81 56.87
N PRO A 826 -10.03 -0.10 56.83
CA PRO A 826 -10.44 0.64 55.64
C PRO A 826 -9.33 1.62 55.21
N PRO A 827 -8.92 1.65 53.92
CA PRO A 827 -7.84 2.53 53.48
C PRO A 827 -8.07 4.01 53.83
N THR A 828 -9.32 4.44 53.90
CA THR A 828 -9.73 5.80 54.28
C THR A 828 -9.45 6.17 55.74
N GLU A 829 -9.22 5.20 56.61
CA GLU A 829 -8.96 5.39 58.04
C GLU A 829 -7.46 5.29 58.39
N LEU A 830 -6.62 4.84 57.45
CA LEU A 830 -5.19 4.62 57.67
C LEU A 830 -4.46 5.87 58.18
N ALA A 831 -4.76 7.05 57.62
CA ALA A 831 -4.11 8.28 58.06
C ALA A 831 -4.47 8.62 59.51
N LEU A 832 -5.75 8.47 59.90
CA LEU A 832 -6.20 8.71 61.27
C LEU A 832 -5.55 7.71 62.23
N PHE A 833 -5.57 6.41 61.90
CA PHE A 833 -4.95 5.37 62.71
C PHE A 833 -3.46 5.66 62.98
N ILE A 834 -2.72 6.07 61.94
CA ILE A 834 -1.31 6.43 62.07
C ILE A 834 -1.12 7.69 62.91
N SER A 835 -1.95 8.72 62.74
CA SER A 835 -1.90 9.93 63.58
C SER A 835 -2.20 9.64 65.05
N GLU A 836 -3.18 8.79 65.35
CA GLU A 836 -3.53 8.40 66.72
C GLU A 836 -2.41 7.62 67.40
N ARG A 837 -1.75 6.72 66.65
CA ARG A 837 -0.64 5.91 67.15
C ARG A 837 0.66 6.70 67.26
N TYR A 838 0.94 7.55 66.28
CA TYR A 838 2.14 8.37 66.17
C TYR A 838 1.76 9.84 65.93
N PRO A 839 1.45 10.62 66.98
CA PRO A 839 0.99 12.01 66.83
C PRO A 839 1.97 12.93 66.08
N ALA A 840 3.27 12.59 66.08
CA ALA A 840 4.27 13.28 65.28
C ALA A 840 3.99 13.23 63.77
N ALA A 841 3.23 12.24 63.27
CA ALA A 841 2.86 12.11 61.86
C ALA A 841 2.12 13.35 61.30
N GLU A 842 1.40 14.09 62.15
CA GLU A 842 0.61 15.27 61.76
C GLU A 842 1.44 16.55 61.64
N SER A 843 2.60 16.60 62.29
CA SER A 843 3.40 17.83 62.39
C SER A 843 4.80 17.69 61.79
N GLN A 844 5.35 16.47 61.77
CA GLN A 844 6.67 16.19 61.23
C GLN A 844 6.62 16.06 59.72
N GLN A 845 7.41 16.90 59.04
CA GLN A 845 7.63 16.82 57.60
C GLN A 845 8.49 15.61 57.23
N LEU A 846 8.38 15.16 55.97
CA LEU A 846 9.19 14.05 55.47
C LEU A 846 10.69 14.37 55.57
N HIS A 847 11.47 13.39 56.02
CA HIS A 847 12.93 13.52 56.03
C HIS A 847 13.48 13.24 54.63
N SER A 848 14.64 13.81 54.28
CA SER A 848 15.22 13.70 52.93
C SER A 848 15.40 12.26 52.45
N GLU A 849 15.79 11.31 53.33
CA GLU A 849 15.91 9.90 52.91
C GLU A 849 14.53 9.25 52.67
N ASP A 850 13.48 9.75 53.33
CA ASP A 850 12.13 9.22 53.20
C ASP A 850 11.44 9.76 51.94
N ILE A 851 11.79 10.97 51.51
CA ILE A 851 11.42 11.50 50.18
C ILE A 851 12.06 10.65 49.08
N GLN A 852 13.37 10.37 49.19
CA GLN A 852 14.08 9.51 48.23
C GLN A 852 13.50 8.09 48.20
N PHE A 853 13.20 7.52 49.37
CA PHE A 853 12.50 6.24 49.49
C PHE A 853 11.14 6.27 48.79
N PHE A 854 10.32 7.29 49.06
CA PHE A 854 9.00 7.45 48.45
C PHE A 854 9.07 7.51 46.92
N ILE A 855 9.97 8.34 46.37
CA ILE A 855 10.18 8.44 44.92
C ILE A 855 10.65 7.09 44.35
N SER A 856 11.54 6.38 45.05
CA SER A 856 12.04 5.06 44.65
C SER A 856 10.92 4.02 44.57
N ILE A 857 10.04 3.96 45.58
CA ILE A 857 8.93 2.99 45.58
C ILE A 857 7.84 3.35 44.56
N CYS A 858 7.68 4.64 44.21
CA CYS A 858 6.81 5.06 43.11
C CYS A 858 7.29 4.57 41.74
N LYS A 859 8.61 4.41 41.55
CA LYS A 859 9.27 3.95 40.31
C LYS A 859 9.57 2.44 40.30
N ARG A 860 9.00 1.66 41.23
CA ARG A 860 9.36 0.25 41.43
C ARG A 860 8.85 -0.65 40.29
N ARG A 861 9.72 -1.55 39.80
CA ARG A 861 9.36 -2.56 38.78
C ARG A 861 8.30 -3.55 39.31
N GLY A 862 7.37 -3.92 38.43
CA GLY A 862 6.31 -4.90 38.74
C GLY A 862 5.12 -4.32 39.49
N GLN A 863 5.13 -3.01 39.74
CA GLN A 863 4.00 -2.23 40.24
C GLN A 863 3.34 -1.50 39.07
N LYS A 864 2.03 -1.22 39.17
CA LYS A 864 1.37 -0.31 38.24
C LYS A 864 1.98 1.10 38.39
N PRO A 865 2.24 1.85 37.30
CA PRO A 865 2.75 3.22 37.40
C PRO A 865 1.82 4.09 38.26
N VAL A 866 2.38 4.93 39.13
CA VAL A 866 1.58 5.72 40.08
C VAL A 866 0.64 6.70 39.35
N PRO A 867 -0.58 6.96 39.87
CA PRO A 867 -1.55 7.83 39.22
C PRO A 867 -1.32 9.33 39.50
N PHE A 868 -0.07 9.75 39.69
CA PHE A 868 0.32 11.12 40.01
C PHE A 868 1.78 11.40 39.67
N ILE A 869 2.17 12.68 39.68
CA ILE A 869 3.55 13.12 39.50
C ILE A 869 4.14 13.49 40.87
N PRO A 870 5.09 12.69 41.41
CA PRO A 870 5.71 12.96 42.71
C PRO A 870 6.88 13.95 42.65
N VAL A 871 7.52 14.12 41.49
CA VAL A 871 8.73 14.96 41.33
C VAL A 871 8.85 15.45 39.88
N LEU A 872 9.45 16.63 39.69
CA LEU A 872 9.86 17.15 38.37
C LEU A 872 11.38 16.96 38.19
N ASP A 873 11.78 15.79 37.70
CA ASP A 873 13.19 15.44 37.47
C ASP A 873 13.43 14.95 36.02
N GLY A 874 14.62 14.42 35.76
CA GLY A 874 14.98 13.86 34.45
C GLY A 874 14.19 12.60 34.04
N ASP A 875 13.36 12.04 34.92
CA ASP A 875 12.46 10.92 34.64
C ASP A 875 10.99 11.37 34.47
N PHE A 876 10.73 12.68 34.48
CA PHE A 876 9.38 13.23 34.32
C PHE A 876 8.67 12.70 33.09
N GLY A 877 9.35 12.59 31.94
CA GLY A 877 8.76 12.06 30.71
C GLY A 877 8.15 10.67 30.88
N THR A 878 8.88 9.74 31.51
CA THR A 878 8.41 8.38 31.84
C THR A 878 7.21 8.44 32.80
N LEU A 879 7.34 9.17 33.91
CA LEU A 879 6.25 9.32 34.88
C LEU A 879 4.99 9.98 34.28
N PHE A 880 5.18 10.84 33.28
CA PHE A 880 4.10 11.55 32.60
C PHE A 880 3.40 10.66 31.57
N GLN A 881 4.15 9.87 30.77
CA GLN A 881 3.66 9.15 29.59
C GLN A 881 3.66 7.62 29.70
N GLU A 882 3.94 7.01 30.85
CA GLU A 882 3.78 5.56 31.00
C GLU A 882 2.31 5.18 31.26
N ASP A 883 1.79 4.05 30.77
CA ASP A 883 0.47 3.47 31.13
C ASP A 883 -0.71 4.46 31.21
N TYR A 884 -0.96 5.17 30.10
CA TYR A 884 -1.86 6.34 30.05
C TYR A 884 -3.18 6.14 29.29
N SER A 885 -3.41 4.97 28.72
CA SER A 885 -4.55 4.73 27.84
C SER A 885 -5.79 4.18 28.56
N TRP A 886 -5.61 3.39 29.62
CA TRP A 886 -6.69 2.65 30.30
C TRP A 886 -7.66 3.56 31.07
N GLN A 887 -7.26 4.78 31.44
CA GLN A 887 -8.09 5.73 32.17
C GLN A 887 -9.32 6.19 31.35
N SER A 888 -9.28 6.07 30.02
CA SER A 888 -10.44 6.30 29.16
C SER A 888 -11.57 5.27 29.34
N ASP A 889 -11.24 4.07 29.83
CA ASP A 889 -12.20 3.01 30.14
C ASP A 889 -12.64 3.04 31.63
N ASP A 890 -11.88 3.69 32.52
CA ASP A 890 -12.17 3.75 33.96
C ASP A 890 -11.98 5.16 34.54
N LEU A 891 -12.85 6.10 34.15
CA LEU A 891 -12.82 7.49 34.63
C LEU A 891 -13.00 7.62 36.14
N ALA A 892 -13.50 6.59 36.83
CA ALA A 892 -13.65 6.61 38.29
C ALA A 892 -12.30 6.71 39.03
N THR A 893 -11.19 6.40 38.35
CA THR A 893 -9.82 6.54 38.89
C THR A 893 -9.22 7.92 38.62
N VAL A 894 -9.90 8.77 37.87
CA VAL A 894 -9.43 10.09 37.47
C VAL A 894 -10.04 11.13 38.40
N VAL A 895 -9.25 12.13 38.78
CA VAL A 895 -9.72 13.26 39.60
C VAL A 895 -10.92 13.92 38.90
N ASP A 896 -11.99 14.16 39.67
CA ASP A 896 -13.27 14.71 39.20
C ASP A 896 -14.01 13.87 38.14
N GLN A 897 -13.51 12.67 37.80
CA GLN A 897 -14.02 11.80 36.73
C GLN A 897 -14.13 12.50 35.36
N ASP A 898 -13.31 13.53 35.13
CA ASP A 898 -13.42 14.37 33.94
C ASP A 898 -12.73 13.72 32.72
N PRO A 899 -13.46 13.40 31.64
CA PRO A 899 -12.88 12.82 30.44
C PRO A 899 -11.91 13.75 29.69
N GLN A 900 -11.90 15.06 29.97
CA GLN A 900 -10.90 15.99 29.41
C GLN A 900 -9.49 15.81 30.00
N ARG A 901 -9.36 15.06 31.10
CA ARG A 901 -8.08 14.79 31.78
C ARG A 901 -7.36 13.55 31.28
N VAL A 902 -7.98 12.77 30.39
CA VAL A 902 -7.42 11.51 29.88
C VAL A 902 -7.07 11.59 28.40
N TYR A 903 -6.27 10.62 27.97
CA TYR A 903 -6.08 10.36 26.55
C TYR A 903 -7.16 9.40 26.06
N ILE A 904 -7.76 9.73 24.93
CA ILE A 904 -8.72 8.87 24.24
C ILE A 904 -8.17 8.68 22.83
N GLN A 905 -7.62 7.50 22.54
CA GLN A 905 -7.09 7.19 21.22
C GLN A 905 -8.21 7.20 20.20
N GLN A 906 -8.09 7.97 19.13
CA GLN A 906 -9.12 8.03 18.11
C GLN A 906 -8.56 8.47 16.76
N GLY A 907 -9.04 7.85 15.68
CA GLY A 907 -8.62 8.14 14.32
C GLY A 907 -9.33 9.37 13.75
N PRO A 908 -8.62 10.31 13.12
CA PRO A 908 -9.18 11.56 12.60
C PRO A 908 -10.30 11.38 11.58
N VAL A 909 -10.12 10.45 10.65
CA VAL A 909 -11.13 10.19 9.61
C VAL A 909 -12.29 9.36 10.17
N ALA A 910 -11.98 8.38 11.03
CA ALA A 910 -12.98 7.48 11.61
C ALA A 910 -13.96 8.19 12.57
N ALA A 911 -13.55 9.29 13.20
CA ALA A 911 -14.39 10.05 14.14
C ALA A 911 -15.71 10.52 13.52
N ARG A 912 -15.72 10.84 12.21
CA ARG A 912 -16.92 11.27 11.46
C ARG A 912 -18.08 10.29 11.50
N PHE A 913 -17.79 9.01 11.75
CA PHE A 913 -18.77 7.93 11.72
C PHE A 913 -19.27 7.52 13.11
N SER A 914 -18.64 8.02 14.18
CA SER A 914 -18.98 7.67 15.56
C SER A 914 -20.01 8.63 16.15
N THR A 915 -21.14 8.87 15.48
CA THR A 915 -22.10 9.93 15.85
C THR A 915 -23.13 9.53 16.91
N ARG A 916 -23.26 8.24 17.21
CA ARG A 916 -24.19 7.70 18.20
C ARG A 916 -23.41 6.90 19.25
N VAL A 917 -23.53 7.30 20.51
CA VAL A 917 -22.96 6.55 21.62
C VAL A 917 -23.84 5.35 21.98
N ASN A 918 -23.20 4.29 22.46
CA ASN A 918 -23.86 3.09 22.98
C ASN A 918 -24.80 2.40 21.98
N GLU A 919 -24.47 2.50 20.68
CA GLU A 919 -24.99 1.60 19.66
C GLU A 919 -24.41 0.19 19.89
N PRO A 920 -25.22 -0.88 19.86
CA PRO A 920 -24.69 -2.25 19.95
C PRO A 920 -23.63 -2.50 18.89
N VAL A 921 -22.52 -3.16 19.25
CA VAL A 921 -21.42 -3.41 18.31
C VAL A 921 -21.88 -4.25 17.11
N ARG A 922 -22.86 -5.12 17.31
CA ARG A 922 -23.54 -5.87 16.25
C ARG A 922 -24.13 -4.94 15.21
N ASP A 923 -24.91 -3.94 15.62
CA ASP A 923 -25.62 -3.04 14.72
C ASP A 923 -24.64 -2.19 13.89
N ILE A 924 -23.51 -1.79 14.50
CA ILE A 924 -22.41 -1.11 13.80
C ILE A 924 -21.86 -1.98 12.68
N LEU A 925 -21.54 -3.24 12.98
CA LEU A 925 -20.89 -4.16 12.05
C LEU A 925 -21.87 -4.67 10.97
N ASP A 926 -23.09 -5.01 11.37
CA ASP A 926 -24.20 -5.39 10.47
C ASP A 926 -24.52 -4.23 9.53
N GLY A 927 -24.55 -2.99 10.01
CA GLY A 927 -24.79 -1.81 9.18
C GLY A 927 -23.78 -1.64 8.04
N VAL A 928 -22.49 -1.92 8.31
CA VAL A 928 -21.45 -1.90 7.27
C VAL A 928 -21.59 -3.10 6.33
N TYR A 929 -21.67 -4.31 6.88
CA TYR A 929 -21.64 -5.54 6.09
C TYR A 929 -22.89 -5.73 5.22
N GLN A 930 -24.08 -5.49 5.78
CA GLN A 930 -25.34 -5.56 5.04
C GLN A 930 -25.43 -4.43 4.01
N GLY A 931 -24.85 -3.25 4.31
CA GLY A 931 -24.70 -2.18 3.33
C GLY A 931 -23.84 -2.60 2.13
N HIS A 932 -22.75 -3.32 2.36
CA HIS A 932 -21.95 -3.92 1.28
C HIS A 932 -22.74 -4.95 0.48
N ILE A 933 -23.44 -5.87 1.15
CA ILE A 933 -24.27 -6.89 0.48
C ILE A 933 -25.32 -6.23 -0.42
N ALA A 934 -26.07 -5.26 0.11
CA ALA A 934 -27.11 -4.57 -0.65
C ALA A 934 -26.54 -3.86 -1.89
N ALA A 935 -25.39 -3.20 -1.75
CA ALA A 935 -24.73 -2.51 -2.86
C ALA A 935 -24.21 -3.49 -3.93
N LEU A 936 -23.63 -4.62 -3.51
CA LEU A 936 -23.16 -5.67 -4.43
C LEU A 936 -24.33 -6.38 -5.13
N LEU A 937 -25.43 -6.61 -4.44
CA LEU A 937 -26.64 -7.20 -5.02
C LEU A 937 -27.19 -6.29 -6.13
N ALA A 938 -27.27 -4.99 -5.87
CA ALA A 938 -27.68 -4.01 -6.87
C ALA A 938 -26.71 -3.94 -8.07
N ARG A 939 -25.40 -3.93 -7.79
CA ARG A 939 -24.35 -3.76 -8.79
C ARG A 939 -24.18 -4.98 -9.70
N GLU A 940 -24.10 -6.18 -9.13
CA GLU A 940 -23.64 -7.40 -9.83
C GLU A 940 -24.79 -8.39 -10.12
N TYR A 941 -25.93 -8.25 -9.44
CA TYR A 941 -27.05 -9.22 -9.51
C TYR A 941 -28.41 -8.57 -9.84
N GLN A 942 -28.39 -7.33 -10.34
CA GLN A 942 -29.60 -6.58 -10.74
C GLN A 942 -30.62 -6.36 -9.61
N GLY A 943 -30.18 -6.44 -8.35
CA GLY A 943 -31.06 -6.36 -7.19
C GLY A 943 -31.87 -7.62 -6.91
N ASP A 944 -31.65 -8.71 -7.64
CA ASP A 944 -32.40 -9.97 -7.50
C ASP A 944 -31.56 -11.04 -6.79
N GLU A 945 -32.00 -11.36 -5.58
CA GLU A 945 -31.47 -12.40 -4.70
C GLU A 945 -31.48 -13.82 -5.30
N ALA A 946 -32.36 -14.10 -6.27
CA ALA A 946 -32.43 -15.39 -6.94
C ALA A 946 -31.23 -15.65 -7.88
N ASN A 947 -30.55 -14.59 -8.31
CA ASN A 947 -29.36 -14.68 -9.16
C ASN A 947 -28.08 -15.02 -8.36
N VAL A 948 -28.15 -15.03 -7.03
CA VAL A 948 -26.99 -15.30 -6.18
C VAL A 948 -26.77 -16.81 -6.04
N PRO A 949 -25.57 -17.34 -6.35
CA PRO A 949 -25.27 -18.76 -6.22
C PRO A 949 -25.43 -19.29 -4.80
N VAL A 950 -25.96 -20.50 -4.66
CA VAL A 950 -26.09 -21.19 -3.37
C VAL A 950 -24.89 -22.10 -3.12
N VAL A 951 -24.34 -22.05 -1.91
CA VAL A 951 -23.24 -22.90 -1.43
C VAL A 951 -23.57 -23.47 -0.05
N GLU A 952 -23.05 -24.65 0.31
CA GLU A 952 -23.26 -25.22 1.65
C GLU A 952 -22.57 -24.39 2.73
N TYR A 953 -21.31 -24.00 2.47
CA TYR A 953 -20.48 -23.21 3.37
C TYR A 953 -19.42 -22.40 2.59
N ILE A 954 -18.86 -21.39 3.25
CA ILE A 954 -17.74 -20.59 2.76
C ILE A 954 -16.46 -21.07 3.44
N GLY A 955 -15.42 -21.34 2.65
CA GLY A 955 -14.17 -21.90 3.14
C GLY A 955 -13.14 -22.03 2.03
N ALA A 956 -12.03 -22.70 2.32
CA ALA A 956 -10.96 -22.94 1.36
C ALA A 956 -11.52 -23.50 0.04
N GLN A 957 -11.04 -22.93 -1.06
CA GLN A 957 -11.40 -23.43 -2.39
C GLN A 957 -10.78 -24.81 -2.60
N PRO A 958 -11.47 -25.72 -3.32
CA PRO A 958 -10.90 -27.02 -3.64
C PRO A 958 -9.59 -26.92 -4.40
N GLY A 959 -8.67 -27.85 -4.14
CA GLY A 959 -7.49 -28.01 -4.97
C GLY A 959 -7.89 -28.41 -6.40
N VAL A 960 -6.96 -28.24 -7.34
CA VAL A 960 -7.12 -28.84 -8.66
C VAL A 960 -7.06 -30.35 -8.49
N ALA A 961 -8.06 -31.07 -8.99
CA ALA A 961 -8.13 -32.53 -8.89
C ALA A 961 -6.85 -33.16 -9.46
N ALA A 962 -6.00 -33.68 -8.57
CA ALA A 962 -4.77 -34.35 -8.96
C ALA A 962 -5.12 -35.74 -9.50
N THR A 963 -4.48 -36.13 -10.62
CA THR A 963 -4.53 -37.53 -11.05
C THR A 963 -3.64 -38.33 -10.11
N LEU A 964 -4.24 -39.16 -9.25
CA LEU A 964 -3.49 -39.99 -8.32
C LEU A 964 -2.84 -41.15 -9.09
N ALA A 965 -1.52 -41.10 -9.24
CA ALA A 965 -0.77 -42.20 -9.84
C ALA A 965 -1.02 -43.51 -9.05
N HIS A 966 -1.16 -44.63 -9.77
CA HIS A 966 -1.34 -45.98 -9.20
C HIS A 966 -2.64 -46.23 -8.43
N VAL A 967 -3.58 -45.27 -8.37
CA VAL A 967 -4.92 -45.48 -7.82
C VAL A 967 -5.89 -45.78 -8.95
N THR A 968 -6.58 -46.92 -8.89
CA THR A 968 -7.63 -47.25 -9.88
C THR A 968 -8.97 -46.73 -9.38
N GLU A 969 -9.63 -45.89 -10.17
CA GLU A 969 -10.97 -45.36 -9.90
C GLU A 969 -12.02 -46.12 -10.73
N GLN A 970 -13.07 -46.58 -10.08
CA GLN A 970 -14.27 -47.13 -10.71
C GLN A 970 -15.48 -46.30 -10.28
N VAL A 971 -16.17 -45.68 -11.24
CA VAL A 971 -17.34 -44.84 -10.99
C VAL A 971 -18.58 -45.48 -11.60
N THR A 972 -19.62 -45.63 -10.79
CA THR A 972 -21.00 -45.93 -11.19
C THR A 972 -21.88 -44.74 -10.82
N ASP A 973 -23.15 -44.74 -11.23
CA ASP A 973 -24.09 -43.65 -10.93
C ASP A 973 -24.26 -43.36 -9.42
N THR A 974 -24.06 -44.37 -8.56
CA THR A 974 -24.28 -44.25 -7.10
C THR A 974 -23.06 -44.59 -6.25
N VAL A 975 -22.02 -45.21 -6.82
CA VAL A 975 -20.85 -45.69 -6.07
C VAL A 975 -19.57 -45.30 -6.80
N ARG A 976 -18.63 -44.73 -6.05
CA ARG A 976 -17.25 -44.52 -6.48
C ARG A 976 -16.32 -45.39 -5.64
N THR A 977 -15.52 -46.22 -6.28
CA THR A 977 -14.59 -47.15 -5.64
C THR A 977 -13.17 -46.80 -6.04
N TYR A 978 -12.30 -46.65 -5.05
CA TYR A 978 -10.87 -46.42 -5.24
C TYR A 978 -10.10 -47.65 -4.77
N VAL A 979 -9.20 -48.15 -5.62
CA VAL A 979 -8.28 -49.25 -5.27
C VAL A 979 -6.89 -48.66 -5.07
N LEU A 980 -6.43 -48.67 -3.82
CA LEU A 980 -5.09 -48.22 -3.44
C LEU A 980 -4.06 -49.32 -3.70
N PRO A 981 -2.81 -48.95 -4.06
CA PRO A 981 -1.73 -49.92 -4.20
C PRO A 981 -1.32 -50.50 -2.84
N ASN A 982 -0.80 -51.74 -2.85
CA ASN A 982 -0.35 -52.43 -1.65
C ASN A 982 1.05 -52.00 -1.17
N SER A 983 1.78 -51.21 -1.97
CA SER A 983 3.15 -50.79 -1.69
C SER A 983 3.17 -49.39 -1.09
N GLN A 984 3.89 -49.21 0.02
CA GLN A 984 3.90 -47.95 0.78
C GLN A 984 4.46 -46.77 -0.04
N ASP A 985 5.45 -47.02 -0.90
CA ASP A 985 6.06 -46.06 -1.82
C ASP A 985 5.15 -45.64 -2.98
N GLN A 986 4.05 -46.36 -3.20
CA GLN A 986 3.07 -46.07 -4.25
C GLN A 986 1.79 -45.41 -3.71
N LEU A 987 1.65 -45.28 -2.39
CA LEU A 987 0.50 -44.62 -1.80
C LEU A 987 0.52 -43.11 -2.10
N PRO A 988 -0.64 -42.50 -2.39
CA PRO A 988 -0.72 -41.05 -2.57
C PRO A 988 -0.39 -40.32 -1.27
N GLU A 989 0.08 -39.07 -1.38
CA GLU A 989 0.19 -38.21 -0.20
C GLU A 989 -1.18 -38.04 0.47
N LEU A 990 -1.21 -38.03 1.80
CA LEU A 990 -2.45 -37.94 2.57
C LEU A 990 -3.28 -36.71 2.19
N SER A 991 -2.64 -35.56 1.97
CA SER A 991 -3.31 -34.32 1.54
C SER A 991 -4.03 -34.47 0.20
N GLN A 992 -3.35 -35.03 -0.80
CA GLN A 992 -3.91 -35.30 -2.13
C GLN A 992 -5.01 -36.36 -2.09
N TRP A 993 -4.81 -37.39 -1.26
CA TRP A 993 -5.81 -38.43 -1.04
C TRP A 993 -7.09 -37.85 -0.45
N LEU A 994 -6.98 -37.10 0.66
CA LEU A 994 -8.10 -36.45 1.34
C LEU A 994 -8.84 -35.49 0.39
N ASP A 995 -8.12 -34.69 -0.40
CA ASP A 995 -8.75 -33.77 -1.35
C ASP A 995 -9.50 -34.51 -2.46
N THR A 996 -8.96 -35.66 -2.92
CA THR A 996 -9.60 -36.51 -3.94
C THR A 996 -10.90 -37.11 -3.44
N ILE A 997 -10.89 -37.75 -2.26
CA ILE A 997 -12.10 -38.38 -1.69
C ILE A 997 -13.14 -37.35 -1.23
N ALA A 998 -12.70 -36.15 -0.86
CA ALA A 998 -13.58 -35.06 -0.46
C ALA A 998 -14.42 -34.52 -1.62
N SER A 999 -13.99 -34.75 -2.88
CA SER A 999 -14.58 -34.16 -4.09
C SER A 999 -14.44 -32.63 -4.14
N PRO A 1000 -14.47 -32.01 -5.34
CA PRO A 1000 -14.53 -30.55 -5.45
C PRO A 1000 -15.82 -29.93 -4.90
N ALA A 1001 -16.90 -30.73 -4.77
CA ALA A 1001 -18.16 -30.24 -4.24
C ALA A 1001 -18.03 -29.86 -2.76
N LYS A 1002 -18.37 -28.61 -2.42
CA LYS A 1002 -18.47 -28.13 -1.02
C LYS A 1002 -19.63 -28.83 -0.34
N SER A 1003 -19.35 -29.99 0.26
CA SER A 1003 -20.31 -30.87 0.94
C SER A 1003 -19.92 -31.11 2.39
N TRP A 1004 -20.80 -31.74 3.17
CA TRP A 1004 -20.49 -32.17 4.54
C TRP A 1004 -19.27 -33.12 4.59
N LEU A 1005 -19.09 -33.98 3.57
CA LEU A 1005 -17.97 -34.92 3.50
C LEU A 1005 -16.66 -34.17 3.29
N ARG A 1006 -16.66 -33.17 2.39
CA ARG A 1006 -15.49 -32.30 2.20
C ARG A 1006 -15.17 -31.53 3.47
N ALA A 1007 -16.16 -30.93 4.12
CA ALA A 1007 -15.97 -30.23 5.38
C ALA A 1007 -15.34 -31.16 6.43
N LEU A 1008 -15.84 -32.39 6.59
CA LEU A 1008 -15.33 -33.37 7.54
C LEU A 1008 -13.86 -33.76 7.27
N LEU A 1009 -13.50 -33.95 6.00
CA LEU A 1009 -12.17 -34.46 5.61
C LEU A 1009 -11.10 -33.38 5.46
N THR A 1010 -11.51 -32.13 5.23
CA THR A 1010 -10.60 -31.00 4.97
C THR A 1010 -10.60 -29.96 6.08
N ALA A 1011 -11.51 -30.04 7.06
CA ALA A 1011 -11.52 -29.11 8.18
C ALA A 1011 -10.23 -29.26 9.00
N PRO A 1012 -9.56 -28.13 9.33
CA PRO A 1012 -8.33 -28.18 10.11
C PRO A 1012 -8.57 -28.55 11.59
N ALA A 1013 -9.83 -28.53 12.06
CA ALA A 1013 -10.20 -28.89 13.42
C ALA A 1013 -11.68 -29.30 13.48
N ILE A 1014 -12.01 -30.19 14.42
CA ILE A 1014 -13.37 -30.53 14.82
C ILE A 1014 -13.58 -29.93 16.23
N VAL A 1015 -14.73 -29.29 16.44
CA VAL A 1015 -15.09 -28.72 17.74
C VAL A 1015 -15.61 -29.85 18.64
N GLU A 1016 -15.01 -30.01 19.82
CA GLU A 1016 -15.40 -30.99 20.84
C GLU A 1016 -16.12 -30.33 22.03
#